data_AF-A0A7J3DQ34-F1
#
_entry.id   AF-A0A7J3DQ34-F1
#
_cell.length_a   1.000
_cell.length_b   1.000
_cell.length_c   1.000
_cell.angle_alpha   90.00
_cell.angle_beta   90.00
_cell.angle_gamma   90.00
#
_symmetry.space_group_name_H-M   'P 1'
#
loop_
_entity.id
_entity.type
_entity.pdbx_description
1 polymer ?
#
loop_
_entity_poly.entity_id
_entity_poly.type
_entity_poly.pdbx_seq_one_letter_code
_entity_poly.pdbx_strand_id
1 'polypeptide(L)'
;MPLIETADYLKIPFVINSRHLEPTKERDALSSDSKNKNLLPEAFKLYKELLEEISTLDKIKGLFRAVDIDFVSHEKTSQNPLWKDFNENVKNTFTQIIKEIKLVETFEGKKEIKNTIFPTYGDIGKIEDNLKNELFAKFYNLTKEIKKNIPSDDERNDWINIAEKLKNIQDFSNLISLYSIMNLKNQLAEFVNEKKIYPTFKDFADRFGVKDPKQFLRELFEIFDKLYQRNIIPNSCIDPLLPDQEGIIGPLGGDWWQLHIDVGIPEDLKDILHKIGWEIRNWLVDKDFANYKIVEDYVRMKMDTDDALDEVIKNRKLILTEDMLKKDPWDEKIEGGIELFRWCIHNKMLKVNFPVITKDKKIQVIQNLDKETLIIPFKYMGIDEKYEDLYPENRILHQKYFEASNKTPEDIKKDIENHYNKTFITKLPIYKSTAALSYNKLESILTKKSALSKVQHEVTSSEEVLSILPFWNELVGRISDQNRGKLFFEFIIKYLLKHDESWKKNVSVNCSCKEKFHEIIPALWLASLKTDAWVPYKTVEDNIEKIVRREATKDSIENLLNQKIKELINDNREDKDIIMFLPHFGFDELDLAIILHCIEKGKPEENVKKELVKLVDVLKDVPYIFDMVSRNPDAFKDAMEKLKERLDSEKIKNENEKIGKNVEKIIARILQNILKDKGFAVNIMYSGADLEIWPEDEGWDSGRIEIEPYFLEVKFTSTKRVRLSNAQAEVALKKGKNYLVLVVENSNNLKERLKGMDENSISDDIINIVVENSKVVEEIHTRLEKFQIQSTDKRKSDIEPDIHGYWIYQKLWKNGKNIREWLEQKFGKV
;
A
#
# COMPACT_ATOMS: atom_id res chain seq x y z
N MET A 1 -88.54 38.38 7.62
CA MET A 1 -89.84 38.82 8.17
C MET A 1 -89.58 39.48 9.51
N PRO A 2 -89.74 40.80 9.71
CA PRO A 2 -90.42 41.26 10.90
C PRO A 2 -91.91 41.13 10.58
N LEU A 3 -92.56 40.12 11.14
CA LEU A 3 -94.01 40.19 11.22
C LEU A 3 -94.35 41.21 12.29
N ILE A 4 -94.26 42.50 11.93
CA ILE A 4 -94.74 43.59 12.75
C ILE A 4 -93.95 43.69 14.09
N GLU A 5 -94.10 44.78 14.84
CA GLU A 5 -93.19 45.27 15.90
C GLU A 5 -92.88 44.30 17.06
N THR A 6 -93.55 43.14 17.16
CA THR A 6 -93.49 42.20 18.30
C THR A 6 -93.05 40.77 17.95
N ALA A 7 -92.80 40.42 16.68
CA ALA A 7 -92.45 39.05 16.29
C ALA A 7 -90.95 38.72 16.35
N ASP A 8 -90.65 37.45 16.62
CA ASP A 8 -89.30 36.91 16.53
C ASP A 8 -88.78 36.88 15.08
N TYR A 9 -87.52 37.29 14.89
CA TYR A 9 -86.88 37.24 13.57
C TYR A 9 -86.66 35.80 13.10
N LEU A 10 -87.25 35.46 11.95
CA LEU A 10 -86.89 34.25 11.23
C LEU A 10 -85.57 34.46 10.50
N LYS A 11 -84.60 33.57 10.72
CA LYS A 11 -83.29 33.67 10.08
C LYS A 11 -83.33 33.06 8.67
N ILE A 12 -83.74 33.90 7.72
CA ILE A 12 -83.65 33.67 6.28
C ILE A 12 -82.91 34.84 5.61
N PRO A 13 -82.23 34.63 4.48
CA PRO A 13 -81.33 35.62 3.88
C PRO A 13 -82.04 36.69 3.04
N PHE A 14 -83.37 36.74 3.08
CA PHE A 14 -84.19 37.67 2.32
C PHE A 14 -85.43 38.12 3.08
N VAL A 15 -86.03 39.20 2.63
CA VAL A 15 -87.25 39.76 3.20
C VAL A 15 -88.44 39.43 2.30
N ILE A 16 -89.45 38.77 2.87
CA ILE A 16 -90.74 38.57 2.22
C ILE A 16 -91.61 39.79 2.55
N ASN A 17 -92.04 40.53 1.53
CA ASN A 17 -92.96 41.66 1.67
C ASN A 17 -94.14 41.47 0.72
N SER A 18 -95.36 41.37 1.27
CA SER A 18 -96.58 41.23 0.49
C SER A 18 -97.76 41.84 1.23
N ARG A 19 -98.58 42.62 0.51
CA ARG A 19 -99.86 43.15 1.02
C ARG A 19 -100.95 42.07 1.15
N HIS A 20 -100.66 40.86 0.67
CA HIS A 20 -101.59 39.74 0.68
C HIS A 20 -101.35 38.76 1.83
N LEU A 21 -100.24 38.91 2.57
CA LEU A 21 -99.97 38.10 3.75
C LEU A 21 -100.77 38.62 4.95
N GLU A 22 -101.58 37.75 5.56
CA GLU A 22 -102.43 38.10 6.70
C GLU A 22 -101.77 37.68 8.02
N PRO A 23 -101.53 38.60 8.98
CA PRO A 23 -100.97 38.26 10.28
C PRO A 23 -102.00 37.57 11.20
N THR A 24 -101.53 36.99 12.31
CA THR A 24 -102.37 36.64 13.48
C THR A 24 -102.99 37.90 14.09
N LYS A 25 -104.00 37.73 14.97
CA LYS A 25 -104.66 38.87 15.65
C LYS A 25 -103.67 39.66 16.51
N GLU A 26 -102.77 38.94 17.17
CA GLU A 26 -101.71 39.41 18.04
C GLU A 26 -100.54 40.02 17.25
N ARG A 27 -100.56 39.88 15.91
CA ARG A 27 -99.55 40.40 14.98
C ARG A 27 -98.13 39.89 15.24
N ASP A 28 -98.02 38.72 15.85
CA ASP A 28 -96.79 38.05 16.23
C ASP A 28 -96.39 36.92 15.25
N ALA A 29 -97.30 36.46 14.40
CA ALA A 29 -97.10 35.40 13.40
C ALA A 29 -97.92 35.65 12.11
N LEU A 30 -97.70 34.84 11.06
CA LEU A 30 -98.62 34.76 9.92
C LEU A 30 -99.79 33.84 10.27
N SER A 31 -101.01 34.18 9.88
CA SER A 31 -102.17 33.30 10.08
C SER A 31 -102.01 32.00 9.26
N SER A 32 -102.48 30.87 9.80
CA SER A 32 -102.32 29.54 9.16
C SER A 32 -103.35 29.23 8.07
N ASP A 33 -103.85 30.26 7.38
CA ASP A 33 -104.84 30.10 6.33
C ASP A 33 -104.23 29.57 5.01
N SER A 34 -105.11 29.14 4.10
CA SER A 34 -104.73 28.62 2.79
C SER A 34 -104.07 29.68 1.90
N LYS A 35 -104.37 30.96 2.11
CA LYS A 35 -103.81 32.09 1.35
C LYS A 35 -102.32 32.24 1.66
N ASN A 36 -101.95 32.35 2.94
CA ASN A 36 -100.57 32.42 3.39
C ASN A 36 -99.79 31.14 3.03
N LYS A 37 -100.41 29.97 3.18
CA LYS A 37 -99.82 28.69 2.79
C LYS A 37 -99.45 28.62 1.30
N ASN A 38 -100.23 29.25 0.43
CA ASN A 38 -99.97 29.31 -1.02
C ASN A 38 -98.97 30.42 -1.42
N LEU A 39 -98.90 31.51 -0.65
CA LEU A 39 -98.01 32.64 -0.94
C LEU A 39 -96.55 32.37 -0.55
N LEU A 40 -96.29 31.58 0.50
CA LEU A 40 -94.93 31.26 0.94
C LEU A 40 -94.10 30.56 -0.16
N PRO A 41 -94.58 29.48 -0.83
CA PRO A 41 -93.84 28.85 -1.92
C PRO A 41 -93.43 29.82 -3.04
N GLU A 42 -94.32 30.74 -3.45
CA GLU A 42 -94.01 31.71 -4.51
C GLU A 42 -92.91 32.68 -4.07
N ALA A 43 -92.89 33.11 -2.80
CA ALA A 43 -91.83 33.96 -2.28
C ALA A 43 -90.46 33.27 -2.31
N PHE A 44 -90.39 31.98 -1.96
CA PHE A 44 -89.16 31.20 -2.05
C PHE A 44 -88.73 30.94 -3.50
N LYS A 45 -89.69 30.74 -4.41
CA LYS A 45 -89.42 30.62 -5.84
C LYS A 45 -88.80 31.90 -6.42
N LEU A 46 -89.37 33.07 -6.11
CA LEU A 46 -88.80 34.36 -6.51
C LEU A 46 -87.39 34.57 -5.97
N TYR A 47 -87.13 34.12 -4.74
CA TYR A 47 -85.78 34.17 -4.17
C TYR A 47 -84.79 33.27 -4.92
N LYS A 48 -85.21 32.06 -5.30
CA LYS A 48 -84.40 31.17 -6.13
C LYS A 48 -84.07 31.81 -7.48
N GLU A 49 -85.07 32.34 -8.18
CA GLU A 49 -84.90 33.03 -9.48
C GLU A 49 -83.92 34.22 -9.35
N LEU A 50 -84.02 35.00 -8.28
CA LEU A 50 -83.05 36.06 -7.99
C LEU A 50 -81.63 35.53 -7.82
N LEU A 51 -81.43 34.41 -7.11
CA LEU A 51 -80.11 33.80 -6.97
C LEU A 51 -79.57 33.22 -8.27
N GLU A 52 -80.44 32.71 -9.14
CA GLU A 52 -80.05 32.28 -10.48
C GLU A 52 -79.51 33.47 -11.29
N GLU A 53 -80.20 34.62 -11.29
CA GLU A 53 -79.72 35.84 -11.93
C GLU A 53 -78.39 36.33 -11.33
N ILE A 54 -78.32 36.42 -9.99
CA ILE A 54 -77.09 36.84 -9.26
C ILE A 54 -75.91 35.91 -9.57
N SER A 55 -76.15 34.61 -9.73
CA SER A 55 -75.07 33.65 -10.03
C SER A 55 -74.37 33.93 -11.37
N THR A 56 -75.08 34.53 -12.34
CA THR A 56 -74.53 34.91 -13.65
C THR A 56 -73.67 36.16 -13.65
N LEU A 57 -73.73 36.97 -12.58
CA LEU A 57 -72.98 38.21 -12.48
C LEU A 57 -71.55 37.97 -11.98
N ASP A 58 -70.57 38.59 -12.64
CA ASP A 58 -69.18 38.50 -12.22
C ASP A 58 -68.89 39.35 -10.97
N LYS A 59 -67.92 38.90 -10.15
CA LYS A 59 -67.34 39.66 -9.02
C LYS A 59 -68.28 40.00 -7.86
N ILE A 60 -69.36 39.23 -7.66
CA ILE A 60 -70.21 39.38 -6.47
C ILE A 60 -69.55 38.71 -5.27
N LYS A 61 -69.40 39.48 -4.18
CA LYS A 61 -68.91 39.02 -2.88
C LYS A 61 -70.07 38.82 -1.89
N GLY A 62 -69.85 38.00 -0.88
CA GLY A 62 -70.76 37.76 0.24
C GLY A 62 -71.85 36.73 -0.06
N LEU A 63 -71.70 35.92 -1.12
CA LEU A 63 -72.72 34.97 -1.58
C LEU A 63 -73.01 33.86 -0.55
N PHE A 64 -72.09 33.59 0.37
CA PHE A 64 -72.34 32.68 1.51
C PHE A 64 -73.53 33.14 2.38
N ARG A 65 -73.82 34.44 2.44
CA ARG A 65 -74.97 34.98 3.19
C ARG A 65 -76.29 34.60 2.56
N ALA A 66 -76.32 34.31 1.25
CA ALA A 66 -77.53 33.90 0.54
C ALA A 66 -78.04 32.50 0.93
N VAL A 67 -77.27 31.77 1.74
CA VAL A 67 -77.64 30.44 2.24
C VAL A 67 -77.53 30.34 3.77
N ASP A 68 -77.40 31.46 4.47
CA ASP A 68 -77.46 31.49 5.94
C ASP A 68 -78.92 31.38 6.42
N ILE A 69 -79.36 30.15 6.69
CA ILE A 69 -80.72 29.83 7.12
C ILE A 69 -80.75 29.04 8.43
N ASP A 70 -81.84 29.18 9.19
CA ASP A 70 -82.21 28.27 10.30
C ASP A 70 -83.68 27.86 10.17
N PHE A 71 -84.02 26.65 10.63
CA PHE A 71 -85.40 26.21 10.74
C PHE A 71 -86.10 26.81 11.97
N VAL A 72 -87.40 27.02 11.85
CA VAL A 72 -88.26 27.39 12.98
C VAL A 72 -88.31 26.23 13.97
N SER A 73 -88.12 26.50 15.26
CA SER A 73 -88.07 25.49 16.33
C SER A 73 -89.38 24.72 16.46
N HIS A 74 -89.30 23.47 16.95
CA HIS A 74 -90.47 22.61 17.13
C HIS A 74 -91.55 23.25 18.02
N GLU A 75 -91.14 23.94 19.09
CA GLU A 75 -92.01 24.70 19.99
C GLU A 75 -92.89 25.70 19.22
N LYS A 76 -92.28 26.49 18.33
CA LYS A 76 -92.98 27.48 17.51
C LYS A 76 -93.85 26.82 16.44
N THR A 77 -93.38 25.73 15.82
CA THR A 77 -94.20 25.00 14.83
C THR A 77 -95.44 24.34 15.45
N SER A 78 -95.41 24.03 16.75
CA SER A 78 -96.57 23.51 17.48
C SER A 78 -97.61 24.58 17.79
N GLN A 79 -97.17 25.84 17.95
CA GLN A 79 -98.05 27.00 18.19
C GLN A 79 -98.70 27.49 16.90
N ASN A 80 -98.02 27.37 15.75
CA ASN A 80 -98.57 27.75 14.45
C ASN A 80 -98.19 26.73 13.35
N PRO A 81 -99.17 25.94 12.86
CA PRO A 81 -98.93 24.92 11.83
C PRO A 81 -98.32 25.43 10.52
N LEU A 82 -98.51 26.72 10.18
CA LEU A 82 -97.91 27.32 8.98
C LEU A 82 -96.38 27.25 9.02
N TRP A 83 -95.76 27.29 10.20
CA TRP A 83 -94.31 27.20 10.31
C TRP A 83 -93.75 25.83 9.92
N LYS A 84 -94.58 24.77 10.00
CA LYS A 84 -94.22 23.48 9.42
C LYS A 84 -94.14 23.56 7.90
N ASP A 85 -95.16 24.16 7.26
CA ASP A 85 -95.15 24.40 5.81
C ASP A 85 -94.01 25.36 5.40
N PHE A 86 -93.69 26.36 6.22
CA PHE A 86 -92.54 27.24 6.01
C PHE A 86 -91.22 26.47 6.01
N ASN A 87 -90.97 25.63 7.03
CA ASN A 87 -89.76 24.81 7.11
C ASN A 87 -89.63 23.86 5.91
N GLU A 88 -90.74 23.26 5.44
CA GLU A 88 -90.76 22.46 4.21
C GLU A 88 -90.40 23.27 2.96
N ASN A 89 -90.89 24.52 2.86
CA ASN A 89 -90.51 25.41 1.76
C ASN A 89 -89.03 25.82 1.81
N VAL A 90 -88.50 26.13 3.00
CA VAL A 90 -87.06 26.37 3.20
C VAL A 90 -86.27 25.14 2.74
N LYS A 91 -86.63 23.95 3.24
CA LYS A 91 -85.99 22.69 2.89
C LYS A 91 -85.98 22.44 1.38
N ASN A 92 -87.14 22.51 0.73
CA ASN A 92 -87.27 22.23 -0.70
C ASN A 92 -86.48 23.23 -1.55
N THR A 93 -86.60 24.53 -1.24
CA THR A 93 -85.96 25.60 -2.01
C THR A 93 -84.45 25.58 -1.82
N PHE A 94 -83.96 25.51 -0.59
CA PHE A 94 -82.52 25.52 -0.32
C PHE A 94 -81.84 24.22 -0.75
N THR A 95 -82.57 23.08 -0.78
CA THR A 95 -82.08 21.86 -1.42
C THR A 95 -81.80 22.09 -2.91
N GLN A 96 -82.70 22.79 -3.62
CA GLN A 96 -82.47 23.14 -5.03
C GLN A 96 -81.33 24.14 -5.18
N ILE A 97 -81.29 25.21 -4.37
CA ILE A 97 -80.21 26.21 -4.39
C ILE A 97 -78.84 25.55 -4.22
N ILE A 98 -78.68 24.68 -3.20
CA ILE A 98 -77.43 23.98 -2.90
C ILE A 98 -76.99 23.06 -4.05
N LYS A 99 -77.95 22.45 -4.77
CA LYS A 99 -77.69 21.48 -5.84
C LYS A 99 -77.45 22.11 -7.21
N GLU A 100 -78.09 23.24 -7.49
CA GLU A 100 -78.28 23.74 -8.86
C GLU A 100 -77.63 25.11 -9.08
N ILE A 101 -77.53 25.96 -8.05
CA ILE A 101 -77.05 27.34 -8.23
C ILE A 101 -75.56 27.45 -7.92
N LYS A 102 -74.81 28.01 -8.86
CA LYS A 102 -73.36 28.22 -8.78
C LYS A 102 -73.01 29.45 -7.95
N LEU A 103 -72.95 29.28 -6.63
CA LEU A 103 -72.72 30.37 -5.68
C LEU A 103 -71.28 30.49 -5.20
N VAL A 104 -70.49 29.41 -5.25
CA VAL A 104 -69.15 29.40 -4.64
C VAL A 104 -68.08 29.65 -5.70
N GLU A 105 -67.28 30.70 -5.53
CA GLU A 105 -66.12 30.95 -6.36
C GLU A 105 -65.00 29.95 -6.00
N THR A 106 -64.55 29.17 -6.98
CA THR A 106 -63.48 28.15 -6.80
C THR A 106 -62.34 28.38 -7.80
N PHE A 107 -61.27 27.59 -7.70
CA PHE A 107 -60.16 27.69 -8.67
C PHE A 107 -60.48 27.13 -10.06
N GLU A 108 -61.66 26.51 -10.25
CA GLU A 108 -62.24 26.13 -11.55
C GLU A 108 -63.39 27.05 -11.99
N GLY A 109 -63.55 28.21 -11.34
CA GLY A 109 -64.69 29.12 -11.51
C GLY A 109 -65.85 28.82 -10.56
N LYS A 110 -67.00 29.44 -10.76
CA LYS A 110 -68.17 29.26 -9.89
C LYS A 110 -68.74 27.84 -9.94
N LYS A 111 -69.00 27.26 -8.76
CA LYS A 111 -69.56 25.92 -8.58
C LYS A 111 -70.76 25.93 -7.63
N GLU A 112 -71.59 24.90 -7.75
CA GLU A 112 -72.69 24.65 -6.82
C GLU A 112 -72.12 24.24 -5.45
N ILE A 113 -72.86 24.54 -4.37
CA ILE A 113 -72.43 24.20 -3.01
C ILE A 113 -72.24 22.68 -2.88
N LYS A 114 -73.14 21.87 -3.45
CA LYS A 114 -73.04 20.40 -3.43
C LYS A 114 -71.75 19.86 -4.06
N ASN A 115 -71.26 20.52 -5.10
CA ASN A 115 -70.09 20.08 -5.86
C ASN A 115 -68.80 20.75 -5.38
N THR A 116 -68.88 21.57 -4.33
CA THR A 116 -67.76 22.24 -3.70
C THR A 116 -67.31 21.44 -2.47
N ILE A 117 -65.99 21.30 -2.31
CA ILE A 117 -65.36 20.73 -1.13
C ILE A 117 -64.98 21.88 -0.20
N PHE A 118 -65.33 21.80 1.08
CA PHE A 118 -65.02 22.83 2.07
C PHE A 118 -63.94 22.34 3.03
N PRO A 119 -62.68 22.80 2.90
CA PRO A 119 -61.62 22.43 3.83
C PRO A 119 -61.92 22.95 5.24
N THR A 120 -62.06 22.07 6.22
CA THR A 120 -62.41 22.47 7.60
C THR A 120 -61.21 22.36 8.54
N TYR A 121 -61.29 23.03 9.68
CA TYR A 121 -60.25 22.96 10.70
C TYR A 121 -60.08 21.55 11.27
N GLY A 122 -61.17 20.77 11.42
CA GLY A 122 -61.10 19.38 11.93
C GLY A 122 -60.19 19.24 13.16
N ASP A 123 -59.22 18.32 13.08
CA ASP A 123 -58.22 18.12 14.14
C ASP A 123 -57.28 19.31 14.36
N ILE A 124 -56.98 20.11 13.33
CA ILE A 124 -56.20 21.36 13.45
C ILE A 124 -56.95 22.36 14.33
N GLY A 125 -58.28 22.31 14.35
CA GLY A 125 -59.13 23.16 15.19
C GLY A 125 -58.94 22.97 16.69
N LYS A 126 -58.30 21.87 17.12
CA LYS A 126 -58.00 21.56 18.53
C LYS A 126 -56.74 22.28 19.05
N ILE A 127 -56.05 23.06 18.21
CA ILE A 127 -54.81 23.80 18.53
C ILE A 127 -55.13 25.27 18.88
N GLU A 128 -54.26 25.90 19.68
CA GLU A 128 -54.24 27.35 19.94
C GLU A 128 -54.17 28.21 18.66
N ASP A 129 -54.77 29.41 18.71
CA ASP A 129 -55.15 30.21 17.53
C ASP A 129 -53.99 30.61 16.61
N ASN A 130 -52.79 30.90 17.13
CA ASN A 130 -51.66 31.35 16.29
C ASN A 130 -51.14 30.22 15.38
N LEU A 131 -50.92 29.02 15.92
CA LEU A 131 -50.44 27.88 15.13
C LEU A 131 -51.56 27.23 14.31
N LYS A 132 -52.79 27.26 14.81
CA LYS A 132 -53.98 26.75 14.12
C LYS A 132 -54.14 27.36 12.72
N ASN A 133 -54.02 28.68 12.59
CA ASN A 133 -54.17 29.36 11.32
C ASN A 133 -53.02 29.07 10.34
N GLU A 134 -51.78 28.94 10.84
CA GLU A 134 -50.63 28.55 10.05
C GLU A 134 -50.79 27.14 9.46
N LEU A 135 -51.10 26.15 10.31
CA LEU A 135 -51.27 24.76 9.87
C LEU A 135 -52.49 24.61 8.95
N PHE A 136 -53.57 25.36 9.22
CA PHE A 136 -54.73 25.36 8.33
C PHE A 136 -54.39 25.96 6.95
N ALA A 137 -53.59 27.02 6.88
CA ALA A 137 -53.14 27.58 5.61
C ALA A 137 -52.30 26.56 4.81
N LYS A 138 -51.38 25.83 5.46
CA LYS A 138 -50.64 24.73 4.84
C LYS A 138 -51.57 23.63 4.33
N PHE A 139 -52.49 23.15 5.17
CA PHE A 139 -53.48 22.14 4.79
C PHE A 139 -54.36 22.59 3.60
N TYR A 140 -54.83 23.84 3.62
CA TYR A 140 -55.63 24.40 2.54
C TYR A 140 -54.84 24.45 1.23
N ASN A 141 -53.56 24.86 1.28
CA ASN A 141 -52.68 24.85 0.10
C ASN A 141 -52.46 23.44 -0.45
N LEU A 142 -52.19 22.46 0.41
CA LEU A 142 -52.08 21.04 0.00
C LEU A 142 -53.39 20.57 -0.67
N THR A 143 -54.54 20.90 -0.08
CA THR A 143 -55.84 20.55 -0.65
C THR A 143 -56.05 21.24 -2.00
N LYS A 144 -55.67 22.50 -2.14
CA LYS A 144 -55.73 23.29 -3.39
C LYS A 144 -54.89 22.67 -4.50
N GLU A 145 -53.77 22.04 -4.18
CA GLU A 145 -52.94 21.37 -5.19
C GLU A 145 -53.68 20.21 -5.85
N ILE A 146 -54.37 19.39 -5.05
CA ILE A 146 -55.01 18.14 -5.50
C ILE A 146 -56.53 18.26 -5.76
N LYS A 147 -57.18 19.33 -5.30
CA LYS A 147 -58.60 19.65 -5.50
C LYS A 147 -58.74 21.11 -5.88
N LYS A 148 -59.39 21.40 -7.02
CA LYS A 148 -59.62 22.78 -7.47
C LYS A 148 -61.03 23.29 -7.19
N ASN A 149 -61.97 22.40 -6.87
CA ASN A 149 -63.36 22.70 -6.50
C ASN A 149 -63.51 23.10 -5.01
N ILE A 150 -62.57 23.87 -4.47
CA ILE A 150 -62.62 24.43 -3.11
C ILE A 150 -62.85 25.94 -3.17
N PRO A 151 -63.43 26.59 -2.13
CA PRO A 151 -63.64 28.03 -2.11
C PRO A 151 -62.33 28.80 -2.30
N SER A 152 -62.36 29.89 -3.07
CA SER A 152 -61.21 30.81 -3.26
C SER A 152 -60.77 31.50 -1.96
N ASP A 153 -59.54 32.04 -1.95
CA ASP A 153 -58.90 32.60 -0.75
C ASP A 153 -59.68 33.76 -0.10
N ASP A 154 -60.34 34.61 -0.89
CA ASP A 154 -61.00 35.86 -0.45
C ASP A 154 -62.15 35.64 0.55
N GLU A 155 -62.93 34.55 0.40
CA GLU A 155 -64.15 34.28 1.20
C GLU A 155 -64.12 32.89 1.85
N ARG A 156 -62.94 32.26 1.87
CA ARG A 156 -62.74 30.88 2.32
C ARG A 156 -63.37 30.63 3.69
N ASN A 157 -63.02 31.45 4.68
CA ASN A 157 -63.43 31.21 6.07
C ASN A 157 -64.95 31.37 6.25
N ASP A 158 -65.56 32.34 5.56
CA ASP A 158 -67.01 32.55 5.61
C ASP A 158 -67.77 31.38 4.98
N TRP A 159 -67.29 30.88 3.83
CA TRP A 159 -67.85 29.70 3.19
C TRP A 159 -67.71 28.44 4.06
N ILE A 160 -66.58 28.25 4.73
CA ILE A 160 -66.38 27.13 5.68
C ILE A 160 -67.38 27.21 6.82
N ASN A 161 -67.53 28.38 7.46
CA ASN A 161 -68.47 28.57 8.58
C ASN A 161 -69.91 28.26 8.17
N ILE A 162 -70.33 28.74 6.99
CA ILE A 162 -71.67 28.48 6.46
C ILE A 162 -71.84 27.00 6.07
N ALA A 163 -70.83 26.37 5.48
CA ALA A 163 -70.88 24.94 5.16
C ALA A 163 -71.01 24.09 6.43
N GLU A 164 -70.26 24.39 7.51
CA GLU A 164 -70.39 23.71 8.80
C GLU A 164 -71.80 23.88 9.38
N LYS A 165 -72.36 25.09 9.31
CA LYS A 165 -73.73 25.37 9.74
C LYS A 165 -74.76 24.54 8.96
N LEU A 166 -74.67 24.54 7.62
CA LEU A 166 -75.55 23.78 6.75
C LEU A 166 -75.39 22.26 6.95
N LYS A 167 -74.18 21.77 7.22
CA LYS A 167 -73.90 20.35 7.50
C LYS A 167 -74.63 19.86 8.74
N ASN A 168 -74.82 20.73 9.75
CA ASN A 168 -75.52 20.44 11.00
C ASN A 168 -77.05 20.38 10.84
N ILE A 169 -77.58 20.83 9.71
CA ILE A 169 -79.00 20.68 9.37
C ILE A 169 -79.17 19.31 8.70
N GLN A 170 -79.93 18.40 9.34
CA GLN A 170 -80.08 17.00 8.90
C GLN A 170 -80.46 16.86 7.42
N ASP A 171 -81.35 17.72 6.92
CA ASP A 171 -81.84 17.68 5.54
C ASP A 171 -80.78 18.06 4.49
N PHE A 172 -79.77 18.85 4.87
CA PHE A 172 -78.69 19.28 3.96
C PHE A 172 -77.39 18.52 4.18
N SER A 173 -77.26 17.76 5.27
CA SER A 173 -76.00 17.14 5.67
C SER A 173 -75.33 16.32 4.56
N ASN A 174 -76.10 15.53 3.80
CA ASN A 174 -75.58 14.71 2.70
C ASN A 174 -75.21 15.51 1.45
N LEU A 175 -75.57 16.79 1.38
CA LEU A 175 -75.26 17.69 0.27
C LEU A 175 -73.99 18.48 0.52
N ILE A 176 -73.53 18.59 1.77
CA ILE A 176 -72.35 19.38 2.11
C ILE A 176 -71.12 18.48 2.28
N SER A 177 -70.06 18.77 1.52
CA SER A 177 -68.79 18.05 1.57
C SER A 177 -67.77 18.81 2.43
N LEU A 178 -67.67 18.44 3.71
CA LEU A 178 -66.60 18.92 4.59
C LEU A 178 -65.36 18.04 4.43
N TYR A 179 -64.18 18.65 4.42
CA TYR A 179 -62.92 17.96 4.15
C TYR A 179 -61.85 18.39 5.15
N SER A 180 -61.47 17.48 6.02
CA SER A 180 -60.44 17.70 7.03
C SER A 180 -59.09 17.13 6.59
N ILE A 181 -58.03 17.42 7.36
CA ILE A 181 -56.72 16.81 7.18
C ILE A 181 -56.76 15.27 7.20
N MET A 182 -57.68 14.68 7.97
CA MET A 182 -57.86 13.22 8.00
C MET A 182 -58.54 12.69 6.74
N ASN A 183 -59.40 13.48 6.08
CA ASN A 183 -59.94 13.12 4.77
C ASN A 183 -58.84 13.11 3.71
N LEU A 184 -57.91 14.08 3.75
CA LEU A 184 -56.71 14.08 2.91
C LEU A 184 -55.87 12.82 3.16
N LYS A 185 -55.53 12.55 4.42
CA LYS A 185 -54.78 11.35 4.81
C LYS A 185 -55.41 10.07 4.26
N ASN A 186 -56.73 9.91 4.42
CA ASN A 186 -57.43 8.71 4.01
C ASN A 186 -57.46 8.57 2.48
N GLN A 187 -57.65 9.67 1.75
CA GLN A 187 -57.60 9.67 0.28
C GLN A 187 -56.21 9.26 -0.24
N LEU A 188 -55.13 9.75 0.39
CA LEU A 188 -53.78 9.36 0.01
C LEU A 188 -53.50 7.88 0.37
N ALA A 189 -53.98 7.42 1.53
CA ALA A 189 -53.83 6.03 1.93
C ALA A 189 -54.61 5.06 1.03
N GLU A 190 -55.81 5.44 0.56
CA GLU A 190 -56.56 4.68 -0.43
C GLU A 190 -55.75 4.52 -1.72
N PHE A 191 -55.14 5.59 -2.22
CA PHE A 191 -54.27 5.53 -3.40
C PHE A 191 -53.07 4.58 -3.21
N VAL A 192 -52.42 4.60 -2.04
CA VAL A 192 -51.30 3.69 -1.75
C VAL A 192 -51.76 2.23 -1.74
N ASN A 193 -52.94 1.96 -1.20
CA ASN A 193 -53.50 0.61 -1.07
C ASN A 193 -54.22 0.09 -2.32
N GLU A 194 -54.49 0.92 -3.33
CA GLU A 194 -55.15 0.53 -4.59
C GLU A 194 -54.29 -0.42 -5.45
N LYS A 195 -52.96 -0.41 -5.29
CA LYS A 195 -52.04 -1.14 -6.16
C LYS A 195 -51.50 -2.42 -5.48
N LYS A 196 -51.16 -3.41 -6.32
CA LYS A 196 -50.41 -4.61 -5.89
C LYS A 196 -48.94 -4.31 -5.54
N ILE A 197 -48.40 -3.23 -6.09
CA ILE A 197 -47.04 -2.73 -5.86
C ILE A 197 -47.21 -1.30 -5.36
N TYR A 198 -46.54 -0.96 -4.26
CA TYR A 198 -46.63 0.37 -3.65
C TYR A 198 -46.21 1.46 -4.65
N PRO A 199 -46.91 2.61 -4.68
CA PRO A 199 -46.66 3.68 -5.65
C PRO A 199 -45.35 4.41 -5.36
N THR A 200 -44.73 4.96 -6.41
CA THR A 200 -43.59 5.87 -6.29
C THR A 200 -44.02 7.33 -6.21
N PHE A 201 -43.12 8.26 -5.90
CA PHE A 201 -43.36 9.70 -6.06
C PHE A 201 -43.86 10.06 -7.47
N LYS A 202 -43.37 9.38 -8.52
CA LYS A 202 -43.84 9.60 -9.90
C LYS A 202 -45.31 9.20 -10.05
N ASP A 203 -45.70 8.03 -9.54
CA ASP A 203 -47.09 7.60 -9.54
C ASP A 203 -48.00 8.59 -8.80
N PHE A 204 -47.51 9.15 -7.70
CA PHE A 204 -48.21 10.18 -6.93
C PHE A 204 -48.40 11.47 -7.74
N ALA A 205 -47.36 11.95 -8.43
CA ALA A 205 -47.43 13.11 -9.33
C ALA A 205 -48.48 12.90 -10.42
N ASP A 206 -48.45 11.74 -11.07
CA ASP A 206 -49.34 11.40 -12.18
C ASP A 206 -50.81 11.30 -11.72
N ARG A 207 -51.05 10.76 -10.52
CA ARG A 207 -52.41 10.61 -9.95
C ARG A 207 -53.03 11.93 -9.54
N PHE A 208 -52.26 12.79 -8.87
CA PHE A 208 -52.80 13.99 -8.21
C PHE A 208 -52.48 15.30 -8.93
N GLY A 209 -51.66 15.26 -10.00
CA GLY A 209 -51.23 16.45 -10.74
C GLY A 209 -50.28 17.35 -9.94
N VAL A 210 -49.58 16.78 -8.96
CA VAL A 210 -48.65 17.50 -8.07
C VAL A 210 -47.27 17.55 -8.72
N LYS A 211 -46.66 18.74 -8.78
CA LYS A 211 -45.35 18.94 -9.43
C LYS A 211 -44.19 18.36 -8.62
N ASP A 212 -44.25 18.53 -7.29
CA ASP A 212 -43.24 18.03 -6.35
C ASP A 212 -43.92 17.19 -5.26
N PRO A 213 -44.14 15.89 -5.51
CA PRO A 213 -44.75 14.97 -4.54
C PRO A 213 -43.99 14.86 -3.23
N LYS A 214 -42.66 14.97 -3.28
CA LYS A 214 -41.82 14.85 -2.10
C LYS A 214 -42.05 16.05 -1.18
N GLN A 215 -41.99 17.26 -1.73
CA GLN A 215 -42.28 18.48 -0.97
C GLN A 215 -43.71 18.52 -0.45
N PHE A 216 -44.69 18.08 -1.25
CA PHE A 216 -46.08 17.94 -0.82
C PHE A 216 -46.21 17.05 0.43
N LEU A 217 -45.58 15.87 0.41
CA LEU A 217 -45.63 14.96 1.55
C LEU A 217 -44.85 15.50 2.75
N ARG A 218 -43.74 16.21 2.56
CA ARG A 218 -43.00 16.86 3.66
C ARG A 218 -43.86 17.89 4.39
N GLU A 219 -44.59 18.73 3.67
CA GLU A 219 -45.51 19.69 4.27
C GLU A 219 -46.66 19.00 5.02
N LEU A 220 -47.18 17.90 4.47
CA LEU A 220 -48.18 17.07 5.16
C LEU A 220 -47.61 16.46 6.46
N PHE A 221 -46.40 15.90 6.41
CA PHE A 221 -45.73 15.32 7.57
C PHE A 221 -45.40 16.38 8.62
N GLU A 222 -45.08 17.61 8.21
CA GLU A 222 -44.91 18.72 9.15
C GLU A 222 -46.21 19.00 9.93
N ILE A 223 -47.36 19.03 9.26
CA ILE A 223 -48.66 19.19 9.91
C ILE A 223 -48.92 18.03 10.88
N PHE A 224 -48.72 16.78 10.43
CA PHE A 224 -48.91 15.61 11.27
C PHE A 224 -47.99 15.58 12.48
N ASP A 225 -46.72 15.94 12.32
CA ASP A 225 -45.75 15.99 13.40
C ASP A 225 -46.16 17.01 14.47
N LYS A 226 -46.63 18.20 14.07
CA LYS A 226 -47.14 19.23 15.01
C LYS A 226 -48.42 18.80 15.74
N LEU A 227 -49.30 18.06 15.08
CA LEU A 227 -50.50 17.48 15.67
C LEU A 227 -50.16 16.35 16.65
N TYR A 228 -49.21 15.49 16.27
CA TYR A 228 -48.75 14.37 17.09
C TYR A 228 -48.05 14.82 18.37
N GLN A 229 -47.14 15.79 18.29
CA GLN A 229 -46.47 16.36 19.47
C GLN A 229 -47.45 16.97 20.50
N ARG A 230 -48.69 17.27 20.07
CA ARG A 230 -49.78 17.77 20.93
C ARG A 230 -50.76 16.68 21.36
N ASN A 231 -50.48 15.41 21.06
CA ASN A 231 -51.34 14.26 21.32
C ASN A 231 -52.73 14.36 20.66
N ILE A 232 -52.83 15.06 19.52
CA ILE A 232 -54.11 15.20 18.79
C ILE A 232 -54.35 14.00 17.87
N ILE A 233 -53.29 13.48 17.24
CA ILE A 233 -53.33 12.31 16.38
C ILE A 233 -52.32 11.25 16.87
N PRO A 234 -52.56 9.96 16.64
CA PRO A 234 -51.58 8.91 16.94
C PRO A 234 -50.46 8.87 15.89
N ASN A 235 -49.31 8.30 16.25
CA ASN A 235 -48.21 8.09 15.31
C ASN A 235 -48.54 7.10 14.18
N SER A 236 -49.48 6.18 14.37
CA SER A 236 -49.99 5.29 13.30
C SER A 236 -50.69 6.03 12.16
N CYS A 237 -50.93 7.33 12.28
CA CYS A 237 -51.51 8.16 11.22
C CYS A 237 -50.67 8.16 9.93
N ILE A 238 -49.34 8.08 10.06
CA ILE A 238 -48.43 8.17 8.91
C ILE A 238 -48.15 6.84 8.23
N ASP A 239 -48.55 5.71 8.83
CA ASP A 239 -48.16 4.37 8.40
C ASP A 239 -48.23 4.18 6.88
N PRO A 240 -49.39 4.33 6.20
CA PRO A 240 -49.48 4.03 4.77
C PRO A 240 -48.78 5.06 3.86
N LEU A 241 -48.13 6.08 4.41
CA LEU A 241 -47.58 7.22 3.67
C LEU A 241 -46.06 7.34 3.84
N LEU A 242 -45.38 6.34 4.39
CA LEU A 242 -43.93 6.38 4.61
C LEU A 242 -43.18 6.18 3.29
N PRO A 243 -42.36 7.14 2.85
CA PRO A 243 -41.47 6.94 1.72
C PRO A 243 -40.16 6.25 2.14
N ASP A 244 -39.70 5.31 1.31
CA ASP A 244 -38.34 4.77 1.37
C ASP A 244 -37.34 5.64 0.59
N GLN A 245 -36.05 5.27 0.61
CA GLN A 245 -35.00 6.04 -0.07
C GLN A 245 -35.02 5.93 -1.61
N GLU A 246 -35.82 5.02 -2.19
CA GLU A 246 -36.10 4.97 -3.64
C GLU A 246 -37.37 5.76 -4.01
N GLY A 247 -38.07 6.31 -3.02
CA GLY A 247 -39.29 7.08 -3.20
C GLY A 247 -40.54 6.24 -3.41
N ILE A 248 -40.52 4.97 -2.99
CA ILE A 248 -41.71 4.13 -2.88
C ILE A 248 -42.44 4.52 -1.59
N ILE A 249 -43.74 4.77 -1.69
CA ILE A 249 -44.60 5.23 -0.59
C ILE A 249 -45.45 4.05 -0.12
N GLY A 250 -45.32 3.64 1.14
CA GLY A 250 -46.01 2.46 1.67
C GLY A 250 -46.11 2.44 3.20
N PRO A 251 -46.63 1.34 3.78
CA PRO A 251 -46.64 1.08 5.22
C PRO A 251 -45.21 0.91 5.78
N LEU A 252 -45.07 0.95 7.11
CA LEU A 252 -43.79 0.68 7.80
C LEU A 252 -43.19 -0.68 7.43
N GLY A 253 -44.02 -1.67 7.12
CA GLY A 253 -43.56 -2.97 6.68
C GLY A 253 -44.66 -3.81 6.06
N GLY A 254 -44.25 -4.82 5.30
CA GLY A 254 -45.11 -5.88 4.78
C GLY A 254 -44.62 -7.25 5.22
N ASP A 255 -45.22 -8.30 4.67
CA ASP A 255 -44.89 -9.71 5.02
C ASP A 255 -43.40 -10.07 4.82
N TRP A 256 -42.63 -9.27 4.07
CA TRP A 256 -41.25 -9.60 3.64
C TRP A 256 -40.24 -8.47 3.83
N TRP A 257 -40.62 -7.31 4.39
CA TRP A 257 -39.75 -6.14 4.55
C TRP A 257 -40.25 -5.19 5.65
N GLN A 258 -39.34 -4.44 6.27
CA GLN A 258 -39.65 -3.43 7.27
C GLN A 258 -38.70 -2.24 7.08
N LEU A 259 -39.21 -1.02 7.20
CA LEU A 259 -38.39 0.20 7.15
C LEU A 259 -37.65 0.42 8.45
N HIS A 260 -36.41 0.89 8.29
CA HIS A 260 -35.52 1.31 9.36
C HIS A 260 -35.16 2.79 9.19
N ILE A 261 -34.88 3.46 10.29
CA ILE A 261 -34.20 4.77 10.25
C ILE A 261 -32.72 4.54 9.94
N ASP A 262 -32.25 5.15 8.85
CA ASP A 262 -30.85 5.17 8.43
C ASP A 262 -30.00 6.01 9.40
N VAL A 263 -29.07 5.38 10.11
CA VAL A 263 -28.18 6.04 11.09
C VAL A 263 -26.80 6.33 10.48
N GLY A 264 -26.76 6.67 9.19
CA GLY A 264 -25.54 7.11 8.51
C GLY A 264 -24.83 6.00 7.76
N ILE A 265 -25.58 5.13 7.09
CA ILE A 265 -25.01 4.15 6.15
C ILE A 265 -24.46 4.91 4.92
N PRO A 266 -23.16 4.76 4.60
CA PRO A 266 -22.54 5.44 3.46
C PRO A 266 -23.19 5.08 2.11
N GLU A 267 -23.28 6.04 1.19
CA GLU A 267 -23.94 5.82 -0.12
C GLU A 267 -23.17 4.84 -1.00
N ASP A 268 -21.83 4.86 -0.96
CA ASP A 268 -20.99 3.89 -1.67
C ASP A 268 -21.22 2.46 -1.16
N LEU A 269 -21.41 2.28 0.15
CA LEU A 269 -21.79 0.99 0.71
C LEU A 269 -23.18 0.56 0.22
N LYS A 270 -24.17 1.45 0.20
CA LYS A 270 -25.51 1.11 -0.32
C LYS A 270 -25.47 0.67 -1.78
N ASP A 271 -24.64 1.31 -2.60
CA ASP A 271 -24.43 0.92 -4.00
C ASP A 271 -23.80 -0.48 -4.12
N ILE A 272 -22.82 -0.78 -3.27
CA ILE A 272 -22.22 -2.12 -3.18
C ILE A 272 -23.27 -3.16 -2.72
N LEU A 273 -24.11 -2.81 -1.74
CA LEU A 273 -25.18 -3.67 -1.24
C LEU A 273 -26.24 -3.97 -2.32
N HIS A 274 -26.57 -2.96 -3.14
CA HIS A 274 -27.42 -3.14 -4.32
C HIS A 274 -26.81 -4.14 -5.31
N LYS A 275 -25.52 -4.02 -5.63
CA LYS A 275 -24.81 -4.96 -6.53
C LYS A 275 -24.84 -6.40 -6.04
N ILE A 276 -24.74 -6.64 -4.74
CA ILE A 276 -24.83 -8.01 -4.18
C ILE A 276 -26.27 -8.56 -4.14
N GLY A 277 -27.24 -7.77 -4.59
CA GLY A 277 -28.65 -8.12 -4.68
C GLY A 277 -29.49 -7.71 -3.47
N TRP A 278 -29.01 -6.76 -2.65
CA TRP A 278 -29.80 -6.17 -1.57
C TRP A 278 -30.18 -4.73 -1.87
N GLU A 279 -31.46 -4.52 -2.18
CA GLU A 279 -32.09 -3.20 -2.31
C GLU A 279 -32.25 -2.50 -0.96
N ILE A 280 -31.15 -2.22 -0.27
CA ILE A 280 -31.16 -1.68 1.10
C ILE A 280 -31.93 -0.34 1.19
N ARG A 281 -31.94 0.47 0.13
CA ARG A 281 -32.67 1.74 0.09
C ARG A 281 -34.19 1.57 0.25
N ASN A 282 -34.75 0.43 -0.17
CA ASN A 282 -36.15 0.08 0.04
C ASN A 282 -36.48 -0.34 1.48
N TRP A 283 -35.44 -0.50 2.31
CA TRP A 283 -35.54 -0.87 3.72
C TRP A 283 -35.25 0.32 4.63
N LEU A 284 -34.96 1.49 4.06
CA LEU A 284 -34.59 2.69 4.81
C LEU A 284 -35.62 3.78 4.53
N VAL A 285 -36.08 4.45 5.58
CA VAL A 285 -36.94 5.63 5.44
C VAL A 285 -36.17 6.73 4.69
N ASP A 286 -36.86 7.47 3.82
CA ASP A 286 -36.29 8.64 3.17
C ASP A 286 -35.76 9.65 4.21
N LYS A 287 -34.53 10.12 4.00
CA LYS A 287 -33.80 10.98 4.94
C LYS A 287 -34.52 12.29 5.25
N ASP A 288 -35.33 12.82 4.32
CA ASP A 288 -36.09 14.06 4.51
C ASP A 288 -37.28 13.89 5.45
N PHE A 289 -37.69 12.64 5.72
CA PHE A 289 -38.83 12.28 6.57
C PHE A 289 -38.38 11.69 7.91
N ALA A 290 -37.21 11.05 7.95
CA ALA A 290 -36.68 10.39 9.14
C ALA A 290 -36.58 11.30 10.39
N ASN A 291 -36.40 12.61 10.20
CA ASN A 291 -36.21 13.59 11.29
C ASN A 291 -37.51 14.07 11.96
N TYR A 292 -38.69 13.72 11.44
CA TYR A 292 -39.95 14.07 12.10
C TYR A 292 -40.16 13.20 13.34
N LYS A 293 -40.56 13.82 14.47
CA LYS A 293 -40.75 13.11 15.74
C LYS A 293 -41.80 12.00 15.64
N ILE A 294 -42.88 12.24 14.89
CA ILE A 294 -43.90 11.23 14.60
C ILE A 294 -43.34 10.01 13.85
N VAL A 295 -42.36 10.21 12.97
CA VAL A 295 -41.67 9.14 12.23
C VAL A 295 -40.71 8.40 13.14
N GLU A 296 -39.85 9.10 13.89
CA GLU A 296 -38.92 8.48 14.84
C GLU A 296 -39.63 7.58 15.88
N ASP A 297 -40.79 8.02 16.38
CA ASP A 297 -41.55 7.26 17.38
C ASP A 297 -42.33 6.08 16.78
N TYR A 298 -42.65 6.15 15.49
CA TYR A 298 -43.35 5.09 14.76
C TYR A 298 -42.38 4.02 14.24
N VAL A 299 -41.31 4.45 13.56
CA VAL A 299 -40.24 3.62 13.01
C VAL A 299 -39.19 3.36 14.10
N ARG A 300 -39.48 2.40 14.98
CA ARG A 300 -38.63 2.11 16.15
C ARG A 300 -37.28 1.48 15.79
N MET A 301 -37.21 0.80 14.65
CA MET A 301 -36.00 0.11 14.23
C MET A 301 -35.06 1.08 13.54
N LYS A 302 -33.79 0.95 13.89
CA LYS A 302 -32.69 1.69 13.28
C LYS A 302 -31.81 0.69 12.54
N MET A 303 -31.06 1.18 11.56
CA MET A 303 -30.05 0.40 10.88
C MET A 303 -28.84 1.29 10.68
N ASP A 304 -27.71 0.89 11.27
CA ASP A 304 -26.42 1.49 11.00
C ASP A 304 -25.59 0.62 10.05
N THR A 305 -24.33 1.02 9.85
CA THR A 305 -23.40 0.29 8.99
C THR A 305 -23.09 -1.11 9.52
N ASP A 306 -22.96 -1.27 10.83
CA ASP A 306 -22.66 -2.55 11.45
C ASP A 306 -23.84 -3.51 11.30
N ASP A 307 -25.07 -3.03 11.55
CA ASP A 307 -26.31 -3.79 11.36
C ASP A 307 -26.44 -4.28 9.92
N ALA A 308 -26.18 -3.41 8.93
CA ALA A 308 -26.25 -3.76 7.52
C ALA A 308 -25.24 -4.86 7.15
N LEU A 309 -23.98 -4.75 7.60
CA LEU A 309 -22.97 -5.77 7.35
C LEU A 309 -23.32 -7.10 8.02
N ASP A 310 -23.85 -7.05 9.24
CA ASP A 310 -24.32 -8.22 9.98
C ASP A 310 -25.44 -8.95 9.24
N GLU A 311 -26.39 -8.21 8.66
CA GLU A 311 -27.50 -8.77 7.87
C GLU A 311 -26.99 -9.44 6.59
N VAL A 312 -26.03 -8.83 5.88
CA VAL A 312 -25.38 -9.45 4.73
C VAL A 312 -24.77 -10.80 5.11
N ILE A 313 -24.08 -10.88 6.26
CA ILE A 313 -23.39 -12.10 6.71
C ILE A 313 -24.37 -13.18 7.21
N LYS A 314 -25.55 -12.80 7.72
CA LYS A 314 -26.57 -13.74 8.18
C LYS A 314 -27.45 -14.23 7.03
N ASN A 315 -27.65 -13.41 6.00
CA ASN A 315 -28.56 -13.69 4.91
C ASN A 315 -27.90 -14.52 3.79
N ARG A 316 -28.21 -15.83 3.77
CA ARG A 316 -27.71 -16.78 2.76
C ARG A 316 -28.03 -16.39 1.32
N LYS A 317 -29.04 -15.55 1.07
CA LYS A 317 -29.36 -15.07 -0.29
C LYS A 317 -28.40 -13.98 -0.75
N LEU A 318 -27.79 -13.23 0.16
CA LEU A 318 -26.87 -12.13 -0.15
C LEU A 318 -25.42 -12.60 -0.27
N ILE A 319 -25.05 -13.61 0.53
CA ILE A 319 -23.71 -14.22 0.52
C ILE A 319 -23.44 -14.94 -0.82
N LEU A 320 -22.18 -14.88 -1.26
CA LEU A 320 -21.67 -15.65 -2.38
C LEU A 320 -21.76 -17.15 -2.10
N THR A 321 -22.01 -17.96 -3.13
CA THR A 321 -22.03 -19.42 -3.05
C THR A 321 -21.10 -20.03 -4.10
N GLU A 322 -20.56 -21.23 -3.84
CA GLU A 322 -19.60 -21.87 -4.77
C GLU A 322 -20.20 -22.13 -6.17
N ASP A 323 -21.50 -22.38 -6.27
CA ASP A 323 -22.18 -22.58 -7.56
C ASP A 323 -22.13 -21.33 -8.45
N MET A 324 -22.08 -20.14 -7.85
CA MET A 324 -21.95 -18.89 -8.59
C MET A 324 -20.56 -18.72 -9.20
N LEU A 325 -19.52 -19.22 -8.52
CA LEU A 325 -18.12 -19.06 -8.92
C LEU A 325 -17.72 -19.93 -10.13
N LYS A 326 -18.59 -20.88 -10.54
CA LYS A 326 -18.38 -21.77 -11.68
C LYS A 326 -18.51 -21.07 -13.04
N LYS A 327 -19.16 -19.91 -13.09
CA LYS A 327 -19.34 -19.13 -14.33
C LYS A 327 -18.14 -18.21 -14.55
N ASP A 328 -17.76 -18.02 -15.82
CA ASP A 328 -16.74 -17.07 -16.24
C ASP A 328 -17.24 -16.41 -17.54
N PRO A 329 -17.40 -15.08 -17.61
CA PRO A 329 -17.06 -14.06 -16.61
C PRO A 329 -17.95 -14.09 -15.35
N TRP A 330 -17.42 -13.55 -14.25
CA TRP A 330 -18.16 -13.34 -13.00
C TRP A 330 -19.23 -12.25 -13.17
N ASP A 331 -20.37 -12.47 -12.51
CA ASP A 331 -21.51 -11.54 -12.56
C ASP A 331 -21.34 -10.37 -11.59
N GLU A 332 -22.25 -9.39 -11.70
CA GLU A 332 -22.25 -8.17 -10.89
C GLU A 332 -22.31 -8.46 -9.38
N LYS A 333 -22.94 -9.56 -8.97
CA LYS A 333 -23.04 -9.95 -7.57
C LYS A 333 -21.70 -10.43 -7.00
N ILE A 334 -20.93 -11.20 -7.77
CA ILE A 334 -19.58 -11.60 -7.37
C ILE A 334 -18.66 -10.38 -7.27
N GLU A 335 -18.71 -9.50 -8.26
CA GLU A 335 -17.95 -8.24 -8.23
C GLU A 335 -18.35 -7.35 -7.05
N GLY A 336 -19.65 -7.25 -6.75
CA GLY A 336 -20.17 -6.56 -5.56
C GLY A 336 -19.63 -7.17 -4.26
N GLY A 337 -19.52 -8.50 -4.16
CA GLY A 337 -18.93 -9.16 -2.99
C GLY A 337 -17.43 -8.87 -2.82
N ILE A 338 -16.70 -8.74 -3.93
CA ILE A 338 -15.28 -8.35 -3.95
C ILE A 338 -15.12 -6.88 -3.55
N GLU A 339 -15.98 -6.00 -4.06
CA GLU A 339 -16.04 -4.59 -3.68
C GLU A 339 -16.38 -4.44 -2.20
N LEU A 340 -17.34 -5.22 -1.67
CA LEU A 340 -17.70 -5.20 -0.25
C LEU A 340 -16.52 -5.58 0.64
N PHE A 341 -15.77 -6.63 0.27
CA PHE A 341 -14.55 -7.00 0.99
C PHE A 341 -13.54 -5.84 1.03
N ARG A 342 -13.26 -5.23 -0.13
CA ARG A 342 -12.32 -4.10 -0.22
C ARG A 342 -12.80 -2.91 0.61
N TRP A 343 -14.10 -2.62 0.58
CA TRP A 343 -14.72 -1.56 1.36
C TRP A 343 -14.58 -1.84 2.85
N CYS A 344 -14.84 -3.07 3.30
CA CYS A 344 -14.66 -3.51 4.69
C CYS A 344 -13.20 -3.41 5.14
N ILE A 345 -12.25 -3.84 4.32
CA ILE A 345 -10.81 -3.74 4.63
C ILE A 345 -10.41 -2.27 4.82
N HIS A 346 -10.83 -1.39 3.91
CA HIS A 346 -10.48 0.02 3.96
C HIS A 346 -11.06 0.74 5.17
N ASN A 347 -12.33 0.50 5.45
CA ASN A 347 -13.05 1.15 6.54
C ASN A 347 -12.85 0.46 7.90
N LYS A 348 -12.04 -0.62 7.96
CA LYS A 348 -11.77 -1.41 9.17
C LYS A 348 -13.03 -2.09 9.74
N MET A 349 -13.94 -2.48 8.86
CA MET A 349 -15.26 -3.04 9.16
C MET A 349 -15.40 -4.51 8.74
N LEU A 350 -14.30 -5.21 8.45
CA LEU A 350 -14.37 -6.65 8.15
C LEU A 350 -14.83 -7.42 9.41
N LYS A 351 -15.88 -8.23 9.25
CA LYS A 351 -16.51 -9.00 10.32
C LYS A 351 -16.10 -10.47 10.29
N VAL A 352 -16.30 -11.15 11.41
CA VAL A 352 -16.23 -12.62 11.48
C VAL A 352 -17.37 -13.21 10.66
N ASN A 353 -17.14 -14.40 10.09
CA ASN A 353 -17.97 -15.10 9.13
C ASN A 353 -18.07 -14.45 7.74
N PHE A 354 -17.23 -13.47 7.44
CA PHE A 354 -17.19 -12.89 6.10
C PHE A 354 -16.68 -13.93 5.08
N PRO A 355 -17.39 -14.14 3.96
CA PRO A 355 -17.00 -15.06 2.91
C PRO A 355 -15.98 -14.42 1.97
N VAL A 356 -14.88 -15.12 1.68
CA VAL A 356 -13.86 -14.66 0.72
C VAL A 356 -13.55 -15.74 -0.31
N ILE A 357 -13.26 -15.30 -1.53
CA ILE A 357 -12.95 -16.18 -2.65
C ILE A 357 -11.45 -16.51 -2.65
N THR A 358 -11.12 -17.79 -2.73
CA THR A 358 -9.74 -18.28 -2.80
C THR A 358 -9.29 -18.50 -4.25
N LYS A 359 -7.99 -18.75 -4.45
CA LYS A 359 -7.39 -18.95 -5.78
C LYS A 359 -8.04 -20.12 -6.55
N ASP A 360 -8.47 -21.18 -5.86
CA ASP A 360 -9.21 -22.32 -6.44
C ASP A 360 -10.69 -22.04 -6.71
N LYS A 361 -11.12 -20.77 -6.67
CA LYS A 361 -12.52 -20.34 -6.87
C LYS A 361 -13.49 -20.99 -5.87
N LYS A 362 -13.04 -21.23 -4.63
CA LYS A 362 -13.89 -21.67 -3.51
C LYS A 362 -14.13 -20.55 -2.52
N ILE A 363 -15.08 -20.77 -1.62
CA ILE A 363 -15.42 -19.81 -0.57
C ILE A 363 -14.80 -20.27 0.74
N GLN A 364 -13.94 -19.43 1.29
CA GLN A 364 -13.41 -19.57 2.64
C GLN A 364 -14.13 -18.58 3.55
N VAL A 365 -14.67 -19.06 4.67
CA VAL A 365 -15.32 -18.20 5.67
C VAL A 365 -14.31 -17.84 6.77
N ILE A 366 -14.18 -16.55 7.07
CA ILE A 366 -13.23 -16.05 8.06
C ILE A 366 -13.80 -16.23 9.47
N GLN A 367 -13.40 -17.28 10.17
CA GLN A 367 -13.94 -17.58 11.51
C GLN A 367 -13.26 -16.80 12.64
N ASN A 368 -12.05 -16.27 12.43
CA ASN A 368 -11.30 -15.56 13.45
C ASN A 368 -10.36 -14.55 12.79
N LEU A 369 -10.47 -13.27 13.18
CA LEU A 369 -9.66 -12.17 12.64
C LEU A 369 -8.25 -12.07 13.26
N ASP A 370 -8.00 -12.82 14.33
CA ASP A 370 -6.72 -12.90 15.05
C ASP A 370 -5.90 -14.16 14.72
N LYS A 371 -6.29 -14.92 13.70
CA LYS A 371 -5.62 -16.18 13.33
C LYS A 371 -5.26 -16.24 11.85
N GLU A 372 -4.06 -16.74 11.55
CA GLU A 372 -3.61 -16.94 10.17
C GLU A 372 -4.58 -17.84 9.42
N THR A 373 -5.23 -17.28 8.39
CA THR A 373 -6.28 -17.98 7.63
C THR A 373 -5.93 -18.04 6.15
N LEU A 374 -5.49 -16.93 5.57
CA LEU A 374 -5.20 -16.78 4.14
C LEU A 374 -3.89 -16.04 3.88
N ILE A 375 -3.35 -16.21 2.69
CA ILE A 375 -2.18 -15.53 2.15
C ILE A 375 -2.65 -14.70 0.96
N ILE A 376 -2.17 -13.46 0.81
CA ILE A 376 -2.45 -12.70 -0.42
C ILE A 376 -1.62 -13.28 -1.58
N PRO A 377 -2.00 -13.04 -2.86
CA PRO A 377 -1.18 -13.48 -3.99
C PRO A 377 0.26 -12.96 -3.92
N PHE A 378 1.20 -13.84 -4.25
CA PHE A 378 2.65 -13.64 -4.12
C PHE A 378 3.15 -12.47 -4.96
N LYS A 379 2.56 -12.23 -6.13
CA LYS A 379 2.89 -11.07 -6.96
C LYS A 379 2.76 -9.74 -6.21
N TYR A 380 1.76 -9.61 -5.34
CA TYR A 380 1.55 -8.41 -4.53
C TYR A 380 2.48 -8.37 -3.30
N MET A 381 3.09 -9.49 -2.92
CA MET A 381 4.15 -9.53 -1.91
C MET A 381 5.53 -9.14 -2.48
N GLY A 382 5.71 -9.16 -3.80
CA GLY A 382 7.02 -9.10 -4.43
C GLY A 382 7.72 -10.47 -4.50
N ILE A 383 6.95 -11.56 -4.41
CA ILE A 383 7.44 -12.93 -4.51
C ILE A 383 7.05 -13.48 -5.89
N ASP A 384 7.93 -14.25 -6.52
CA ASP A 384 7.65 -14.92 -7.80
C ASP A 384 6.45 -15.86 -7.67
N GLU A 385 5.45 -15.68 -8.53
CA GLU A 385 4.17 -16.41 -8.53
C GLU A 385 4.36 -17.93 -8.64
N LYS A 386 5.46 -18.39 -9.23
CA LYS A 386 5.74 -19.85 -9.31
C LYS A 386 5.80 -20.52 -7.94
N TYR A 387 6.13 -19.78 -6.88
CA TYR A 387 6.21 -20.32 -5.52
C TYR A 387 4.83 -20.46 -4.86
N GLU A 388 3.75 -19.92 -5.44
CA GLU A 388 2.39 -20.14 -4.93
C GLU A 388 1.99 -21.62 -4.96
N ASP A 389 2.54 -22.41 -5.89
CA ASP A 389 2.25 -23.85 -6.03
C ASP A 389 2.60 -24.68 -4.78
N LEU A 390 3.48 -24.13 -3.93
CA LEU A 390 3.90 -24.69 -2.64
C LEU A 390 2.78 -24.63 -1.60
N TYR A 391 1.87 -23.66 -1.73
CA TYR A 391 0.75 -23.48 -0.83
C TYR A 391 -0.54 -24.06 -1.41
N PRO A 392 -1.48 -24.51 -0.56
CA PRO A 392 -2.82 -24.87 -1.02
C PRO A 392 -3.52 -23.65 -1.64
N GLU A 393 -4.17 -23.83 -2.79
CA GLU A 393 -4.87 -22.73 -3.47
C GLU A 393 -6.03 -22.16 -2.62
N ASN A 394 -6.65 -22.98 -1.77
CA ASN A 394 -7.65 -22.55 -0.78
C ASN A 394 -7.06 -21.75 0.40
N ARG A 395 -5.73 -21.60 0.47
CA ARG A 395 -5.03 -20.69 1.39
C ARG A 395 -4.65 -19.37 0.73
N ILE A 396 -4.80 -19.22 -0.58
CA ILE A 396 -4.41 -18.01 -1.32
C ILE A 396 -5.68 -17.22 -1.68
N LEU A 397 -5.72 -15.95 -1.33
CA LEU A 397 -6.81 -15.05 -1.68
C LEU A 397 -6.84 -14.84 -3.21
N HIS A 398 -8.02 -14.78 -3.82
CA HIS A 398 -8.11 -14.61 -5.28
C HIS A 398 -7.52 -13.28 -5.76
N GLN A 399 -6.82 -13.27 -6.91
CA GLN A 399 -6.16 -12.05 -7.42
C GLN A 399 -7.10 -10.88 -7.71
N LYS A 400 -8.37 -11.19 -8.01
CA LYS A 400 -9.42 -10.21 -8.28
C LYS A 400 -9.60 -9.21 -7.15
N TYR A 401 -9.31 -9.55 -5.89
CA TYR A 401 -9.40 -8.59 -4.79
C TYR A 401 -8.45 -7.39 -4.92
N PHE A 402 -7.46 -7.45 -5.80
CA PHE A 402 -6.46 -6.40 -6.01
C PHE A 402 -6.60 -5.67 -7.36
N GLU A 403 -7.51 -6.11 -8.23
CA GLU A 403 -7.82 -5.48 -9.52
C GLU A 403 -8.86 -4.35 -9.35
N ALA A 404 -8.59 -3.36 -8.49
CA ALA A 404 -9.54 -2.27 -8.22
C ALA A 404 -9.37 -1.11 -9.22
N SER A 405 -10.47 -0.53 -9.68
CA SER A 405 -10.46 0.62 -10.60
C SER A 405 -10.09 1.93 -9.91
N ASN A 406 -10.33 2.04 -8.61
CA ASN A 406 -10.18 3.27 -7.81
C ASN A 406 -9.01 3.25 -6.82
N LYS A 407 -8.28 2.13 -6.71
CA LYS A 407 -7.14 1.97 -5.79
C LYS A 407 -6.05 1.12 -6.40
N THR A 408 -4.81 1.37 -6.00
CA THR A 408 -3.69 0.53 -6.41
C THR A 408 -3.67 -0.78 -5.61
N PRO A 409 -3.13 -1.89 -6.16
CA PRO A 409 -2.91 -3.12 -5.39
C PRO A 409 -2.13 -2.89 -4.09
N GLU A 410 -1.18 -1.95 -4.09
CA GLU A 410 -0.37 -1.55 -2.94
C GLU A 410 -1.22 -0.93 -1.82
N ASP A 411 -2.22 -0.11 -2.16
CA ASP A 411 -3.13 0.48 -1.18
C ASP A 411 -3.94 -0.60 -0.45
N ILE A 412 -4.46 -1.57 -1.21
CA ILE A 412 -5.24 -2.69 -0.65
C ILE A 412 -4.36 -3.56 0.25
N LYS A 413 -3.14 -3.88 -0.21
CA LYS A 413 -2.15 -4.61 0.60
C LYS A 413 -1.85 -3.87 1.90
N LYS A 414 -1.67 -2.55 1.85
CA LYS A 414 -1.36 -1.73 3.02
C LYS A 414 -2.53 -1.69 4.02
N ASP A 415 -3.76 -1.57 3.54
CA ASP A 415 -4.96 -1.62 4.40
C ASP A 415 -5.08 -2.98 5.10
N ILE A 416 -4.82 -4.08 4.38
CA ILE A 416 -4.74 -5.43 4.96
C ILE A 416 -3.61 -5.53 6.00
N GLU A 417 -2.41 -5.06 5.67
CA GLU A 417 -1.23 -5.14 6.55
C GLU A 417 -1.41 -4.35 7.85
N ASN A 418 -2.09 -3.20 7.81
CA ASN A 418 -2.26 -2.37 8.99
C ASN A 418 -3.35 -2.86 9.96
N HIS A 419 -4.35 -3.57 9.44
CA HIS A 419 -5.57 -3.86 10.22
C HIS A 419 -5.91 -5.34 10.32
N TYR A 420 -5.41 -6.19 9.42
CA TYR A 420 -5.78 -7.59 9.30
C TYR A 420 -4.59 -8.52 9.02
N ASN A 421 -3.35 -8.11 9.34
CA ASN A 421 -2.12 -8.87 9.13
C ASN A 421 -2.05 -10.24 9.83
N LYS A 422 -2.83 -10.43 10.90
CA LYS A 422 -2.97 -11.74 11.56
C LYS A 422 -3.82 -12.71 10.75
N THR A 423 -4.83 -12.23 10.03
CA THR A 423 -5.72 -13.08 9.22
C THR A 423 -5.15 -13.34 7.84
N PHE A 424 -4.70 -12.26 7.20
CA PHE A 424 -4.18 -12.26 5.84
C PHE A 424 -2.69 -12.01 5.89
N ILE A 425 -1.92 -13.01 5.50
CA ILE A 425 -0.48 -12.91 5.43
C ILE A 425 -0.11 -12.07 4.22
N THR A 426 0.60 -10.96 4.47
CA THR A 426 1.06 -10.00 3.43
C THR A 426 2.57 -10.06 3.19
N LYS A 427 3.31 -10.78 4.04
CA LYS A 427 4.76 -10.95 4.00
C LYS A 427 5.15 -12.36 4.47
N LEU A 428 6.23 -12.89 3.90
CA LEU A 428 6.83 -14.16 4.30
C LEU A 428 8.33 -13.96 4.57
N PRO A 429 8.89 -14.55 5.64
CA PRO A 429 8.18 -15.25 6.73
C PRO A 429 7.38 -14.27 7.62
N ILE A 430 6.60 -14.80 8.56
CA ILE A 430 5.92 -14.00 9.59
C ILE A 430 6.71 -14.06 10.89
N TYR A 431 6.67 -13.00 11.68
CA TYR A 431 7.38 -12.91 12.95
C TYR A 431 6.42 -12.93 14.13
N LYS A 432 6.77 -13.65 15.18
CA LYS A 432 5.99 -13.75 16.43
C LYS A 432 6.86 -13.56 17.65
N SER A 433 6.24 -13.19 18.77
CA SER A 433 6.90 -13.13 20.08
C SER A 433 6.86 -14.47 20.82
N THR A 434 5.87 -15.32 20.55
CA THR A 434 5.71 -16.63 21.20
C THR A 434 5.47 -17.75 20.18
N ALA A 435 6.07 -18.91 20.42
CA ALA A 435 5.84 -20.11 19.62
C ALA A 435 5.98 -21.39 20.46
N ALA A 436 5.21 -22.42 20.09
CA ALA A 436 5.34 -23.75 20.68
C ALA A 436 6.20 -24.65 19.78
N LEU A 437 7.22 -25.29 20.36
CA LEU A 437 8.19 -26.13 19.67
C LEU A 437 8.27 -27.51 20.33
N SER A 438 8.44 -28.55 19.52
CA SER A 438 8.81 -29.88 20.04
C SER A 438 10.26 -29.90 20.51
N TYR A 439 10.61 -30.86 21.35
CA TYR A 439 11.98 -31.09 21.80
C TYR A 439 12.99 -31.10 20.64
N ASN A 440 12.76 -31.92 19.60
CA ASN A 440 13.67 -32.02 18.44
C ASN A 440 13.82 -30.68 17.71
N LYS A 441 12.72 -29.92 17.55
CA LYS A 441 12.76 -28.62 16.87
C LYS A 441 13.61 -27.62 17.65
N LEU A 442 13.39 -27.50 18.96
CA LEU A 442 14.17 -26.60 19.80
C LEU A 442 15.66 -27.00 19.84
N GLU A 443 15.95 -28.30 19.99
CA GLU A 443 17.32 -28.84 19.98
C GLU A 443 18.07 -28.50 18.68
N SER A 444 17.38 -28.55 17.54
CA SER A 444 17.98 -28.30 16.23
C SER A 444 18.45 -26.85 15.98
N ILE A 445 17.99 -25.88 16.79
CA ILE A 445 18.30 -24.44 16.64
C ILE A 445 19.00 -23.85 17.87
N LEU A 446 19.38 -24.66 18.85
CA LEU A 446 20.21 -24.20 19.97
C LEU A 446 21.61 -23.84 19.49
N THR A 447 22.10 -22.68 19.95
CA THR A 447 23.48 -22.24 19.65
C THR A 447 24.46 -22.61 20.76
N LYS A 448 23.94 -22.86 21.98
CA LYS A 448 24.70 -23.36 23.14
C LYS A 448 24.13 -24.69 23.62
N LYS A 449 25.00 -25.61 24.01
CA LYS A 449 24.58 -26.86 24.67
C LYS A 449 23.91 -26.55 26.00
N SER A 450 22.62 -26.84 26.11
CA SER A 450 21.82 -26.72 27.33
C SER A 450 21.07 -28.02 27.60
N ALA A 451 20.70 -28.26 28.86
CA ALA A 451 19.94 -29.45 29.24
C ALA A 451 18.46 -29.27 28.88
N LEU A 452 18.01 -29.85 27.77
CA LEU A 452 16.61 -29.80 27.33
C LEU A 452 15.78 -30.99 27.86
N SER A 453 14.62 -30.69 28.44
CA SER A 453 13.62 -31.72 28.76
C SER A 453 12.87 -32.20 27.51
N LYS A 454 12.61 -33.50 27.39
CA LYS A 454 11.84 -34.11 26.29
C LYS A 454 10.33 -33.85 26.40
N VAL A 455 9.93 -32.58 26.33
CA VAL A 455 8.53 -32.11 26.37
C VAL A 455 8.30 -31.11 25.24
N GLN A 456 7.05 -30.63 25.10
CA GLN A 456 6.76 -29.46 24.27
C GLN A 456 7.19 -28.20 25.02
N HIS A 457 7.89 -27.32 24.33
CA HIS A 457 8.44 -26.08 24.87
C HIS A 457 7.66 -24.91 24.32
N GLU A 458 7.30 -23.97 25.18
CA GLU A 458 6.79 -22.67 24.77
C GLU A 458 7.93 -21.67 24.90
N VAL A 459 8.35 -21.09 23.78
CA VAL A 459 9.41 -20.09 23.74
C VAL A 459 8.82 -18.71 23.53
N THR A 460 9.28 -17.74 24.32
CA THR A 460 8.80 -16.35 24.30
C THR A 460 9.98 -15.39 24.26
N SER A 461 9.91 -14.42 23.35
CA SER A 461 10.81 -13.30 23.20
C SER A 461 10.11 -11.98 23.57
N SER A 462 10.88 -10.97 23.99
CA SER A 462 10.36 -9.62 24.27
C SER A 462 9.93 -8.87 23.00
N GLU A 463 10.43 -9.29 21.84
CA GLU A 463 10.15 -8.71 20.53
C GLU A 463 9.61 -9.79 19.58
N GLU A 464 8.90 -9.38 18.53
CA GLU A 464 8.45 -10.27 17.45
C GLU A 464 9.62 -10.62 16.53
N VAL A 465 10.47 -11.54 16.97
CA VAL A 465 11.69 -11.95 16.26
C VAL A 465 11.65 -13.42 15.84
N LEU A 466 10.69 -14.21 16.33
CA LEU A 466 10.58 -15.63 16.00
C LEU A 466 9.97 -15.78 14.61
N SER A 467 10.79 -16.14 13.63
CA SER A 467 10.41 -16.21 12.22
C SER A 467 9.80 -17.57 11.86
N ILE A 468 8.61 -17.56 11.26
CA ILE A 468 7.80 -18.75 10.99
C ILE A 468 7.28 -18.69 9.55
N LEU A 469 7.29 -19.83 8.86
CA LEU A 469 6.50 -20.01 7.65
C LEU A 469 5.07 -20.43 8.02
N PRO A 470 4.05 -19.62 7.70
CA PRO A 470 2.67 -19.95 8.01
C PRO A 470 2.23 -21.21 7.24
N PHE A 471 1.27 -21.95 7.80
CA PHE A 471 0.71 -23.17 7.22
C PHE A 471 1.75 -24.28 6.92
N TRP A 472 2.83 -24.35 7.70
CA TRP A 472 3.94 -25.30 7.50
C TRP A 472 3.49 -26.75 7.23
N ASN A 473 2.55 -27.29 8.02
CA ASN A 473 2.07 -28.67 7.84
C ASN A 473 1.38 -28.88 6.49
N GLU A 474 0.65 -27.89 5.99
CA GLU A 474 -0.03 -27.94 4.69
C GLU A 474 0.97 -27.78 3.54
N LEU A 475 1.97 -26.90 3.72
CA LEU A 475 3.09 -26.71 2.79
C LEU A 475 3.87 -28.02 2.62
N VAL A 476 4.36 -28.61 3.71
CA VAL A 476 5.08 -29.90 3.67
C VAL A 476 4.17 -31.01 3.13
N GLY A 477 2.88 -30.96 3.47
CA GLY A 477 1.83 -31.82 2.94
C GLY A 477 1.74 -31.83 1.41
N ARG A 478 2.04 -30.71 0.74
CA ARG A 478 2.00 -30.58 -0.73
C ARG A 478 3.28 -31.00 -1.45
N ILE A 479 4.40 -31.17 -0.73
CA ILE A 479 5.65 -31.64 -1.30
C ILE A 479 5.54 -33.14 -1.56
N SER A 480 4.94 -33.51 -2.69
CA SER A 480 4.65 -34.89 -3.10
C SER A 480 5.73 -35.51 -3.96
N ASP A 481 6.53 -34.69 -4.63
CA ASP A 481 7.45 -35.11 -5.69
C ASP A 481 8.70 -34.23 -5.72
N GLN A 482 9.73 -34.70 -6.43
CA GLN A 482 11.01 -34.00 -6.54
C GLN A 482 10.91 -32.61 -7.17
N ASN A 483 9.95 -32.34 -8.06
CA ASN A 483 9.84 -31.01 -8.68
C ASN A 483 9.35 -29.98 -7.65
N ARG A 484 8.32 -30.32 -6.87
CA ARG A 484 7.86 -29.46 -5.77
C ARG A 484 8.88 -29.33 -4.66
N GLY A 485 9.61 -30.41 -4.34
CA GLY A 485 10.71 -30.35 -3.37
C GLY A 485 11.81 -29.39 -3.82
N LYS A 486 12.21 -29.45 -5.11
CA LYS A 486 13.17 -28.50 -5.70
C LYS A 486 12.66 -27.07 -5.67
N LEU A 487 11.40 -26.86 -6.03
CA LEU A 487 10.75 -25.54 -6.01
C LEU A 487 10.72 -24.96 -4.58
N PHE A 488 10.43 -25.79 -3.58
CA PHE A 488 10.46 -25.35 -2.18
C PHE A 488 11.88 -25.00 -1.74
N PHE A 489 12.86 -25.83 -2.05
CA PHE A 489 14.25 -25.53 -1.71
C PHE A 489 14.77 -24.28 -2.44
N GLU A 490 14.37 -24.09 -3.69
CA GLU A 490 14.63 -22.86 -4.45
C GLU A 490 13.99 -21.63 -3.77
N PHE A 491 12.74 -21.74 -3.29
CA PHE A 491 12.08 -20.69 -2.53
C PHE A 491 12.86 -20.32 -1.27
N ILE A 492 13.36 -21.32 -0.51
CA ILE A 492 14.20 -21.06 0.67
C ILE A 492 15.44 -20.24 0.26
N ILE A 493 16.19 -20.72 -0.73
CA ILE A 493 17.47 -20.12 -1.13
C ILE A 493 17.30 -18.74 -1.75
N LYS A 494 16.39 -18.62 -2.73
CA LYS A 494 16.27 -17.39 -3.53
C LYS A 494 15.46 -16.31 -2.85
N TYR A 495 14.55 -16.68 -1.95
CA TYR A 495 13.68 -15.71 -1.28
C TYR A 495 13.97 -15.64 0.23
N LEU A 496 13.79 -16.72 0.99
CA LEU A 496 13.87 -16.63 2.47
C LEU A 496 15.26 -16.26 2.98
N LEU A 497 16.34 -16.83 2.45
CA LEU A 497 17.69 -16.50 2.93
C LEU A 497 18.01 -15.00 2.82
N LYS A 498 17.49 -14.35 1.77
CA LYS A 498 17.71 -12.93 1.47
C LYS A 498 16.78 -11.99 2.24
N HIS A 499 15.60 -12.46 2.61
CA HIS A 499 14.55 -11.62 3.21
C HIS A 499 14.36 -11.84 4.71
N ASP A 500 14.98 -12.88 5.27
CA ASP A 500 14.94 -13.16 6.70
C ASP A 500 16.35 -13.27 7.28
N GLU A 501 16.82 -12.24 7.96
CA GLU A 501 18.13 -12.25 8.62
C GLU A 501 18.15 -13.03 9.95
N SER A 502 17.00 -13.54 10.40
CA SER A 502 16.89 -14.21 11.70
C SER A 502 17.67 -15.53 11.76
N TRP A 503 17.93 -16.21 10.63
CA TRP A 503 18.69 -17.46 10.62
C TRP A 503 20.20 -17.27 10.84
N LYS A 504 20.72 -16.05 10.67
CA LYS A 504 22.13 -15.69 10.90
C LYS A 504 22.40 -15.14 12.31
N LYS A 505 21.34 -14.92 13.10
CA LYS A 505 21.40 -14.26 14.40
C LYS A 505 21.12 -15.24 15.53
N ASN A 506 21.53 -14.84 16.73
CA ASN A 506 21.20 -15.53 17.96
C ASN A 506 20.30 -14.63 18.80
N VAL A 507 19.30 -15.21 19.46
CA VAL A 507 18.47 -14.51 20.43
C VAL A 507 18.31 -15.34 21.70
N SER A 508 18.26 -14.66 22.85
CA SER A 508 17.91 -15.28 24.12
C SER A 508 16.39 -15.28 24.29
N VAL A 509 15.79 -16.46 24.43
CA VAL A 509 14.35 -16.64 24.65
C VAL A 509 14.06 -17.20 26.02
N ASN A 510 12.92 -16.80 26.58
CA ASN A 510 12.32 -17.47 27.73
C ASN A 510 11.71 -18.79 27.28
N CYS A 511 11.88 -19.84 28.06
CA CYS A 511 11.34 -21.17 27.79
C CYS A 511 10.53 -21.66 28.99
N SER A 512 9.44 -22.38 28.73
CA SER A 512 8.63 -23.02 29.77
C SER A 512 9.34 -24.17 30.53
N CYS A 513 10.55 -24.55 30.10
CA CYS A 513 11.35 -25.59 30.75
C CYS A 513 12.09 -25.11 32.00
N LYS A 514 12.78 -26.04 32.70
CA LYS A 514 13.49 -25.75 33.95
C LYS A 514 14.63 -24.73 33.83
N GLU A 515 15.33 -24.71 32.69
CA GLU A 515 16.47 -23.81 32.45
C GLU A 515 16.01 -22.36 32.22
N LYS A 516 14.71 -22.11 32.00
CA LYS A 516 14.03 -20.82 31.77
C LYS A 516 14.53 -19.97 30.61
N PHE A 517 15.80 -20.06 30.21
CA PHE A 517 16.41 -19.27 29.15
C PHE A 517 17.21 -20.15 28.18
N HIS A 518 17.07 -19.90 26.89
CA HIS A 518 17.84 -20.56 25.84
C HIS A 518 18.34 -19.56 24.81
N GLU A 519 19.54 -19.79 24.29
CA GLU A 519 20.04 -19.05 23.14
C GLU A 519 19.78 -19.87 21.87
N ILE A 520 18.95 -19.33 20.99
CA ILE A 520 18.47 -20.01 19.78
C ILE A 520 18.72 -19.17 18.53
N ILE A 521 18.71 -19.83 17.38
CA ILE A 521 18.49 -19.20 16.09
C ILE A 521 16.98 -18.93 15.95
N PRO A 522 16.52 -17.66 15.85
CA PRO A 522 15.10 -17.32 15.85
C PRO A 522 14.31 -17.76 14.60
N ALA A 523 14.98 -18.26 13.56
CA ALA A 523 14.35 -18.84 12.38
C ALA A 523 13.69 -20.20 12.68
N LEU A 524 12.45 -20.19 13.19
CA LEU A 524 11.72 -21.42 13.52
C LEU A 524 11.33 -22.23 12.28
N TRP A 525 11.23 -21.59 11.11
CA TRP A 525 11.14 -22.31 9.85
C TRP A 525 12.38 -23.16 9.57
N LEU A 526 13.59 -22.74 10.00
CA LEU A 526 14.82 -23.55 9.88
C LEU A 526 14.76 -24.78 10.78
N ALA A 527 14.26 -24.64 12.01
CA ALA A 527 14.04 -25.79 12.90
C ALA A 527 13.16 -26.85 12.23
N SER A 528 12.06 -26.40 11.62
CA SER A 528 11.12 -27.27 10.93
C SER A 528 11.74 -27.86 9.65
N LEU A 529 12.52 -27.08 8.92
CA LEU A 529 13.24 -27.53 7.71
C LEU A 529 14.28 -28.62 8.01
N LYS A 530 14.92 -28.58 9.18
CA LYS A 530 15.91 -29.59 9.61
C LYS A 530 15.27 -30.87 10.13
N THR A 531 14.13 -30.76 10.83
CA THR A 531 13.59 -31.87 11.64
C THR A 531 12.36 -32.53 11.05
N ASP A 532 11.58 -31.85 10.21
CA ASP A 532 10.39 -32.43 9.61
C ASP A 532 10.73 -33.17 8.30
N ALA A 533 10.04 -34.27 8.04
CA ALA A 533 10.21 -35.03 6.81
C ALA A 533 9.50 -34.35 5.62
N TRP A 534 10.23 -33.53 4.87
CA TRP A 534 9.69 -32.81 3.70
C TRP A 534 10.40 -33.16 2.39
N VAL A 535 11.61 -33.71 2.44
CA VAL A 535 12.41 -33.98 1.23
C VAL A 535 11.87 -35.23 0.52
N PRO A 536 11.36 -35.13 -0.71
CA PRO A 536 10.89 -36.27 -1.47
C PRO A 536 12.07 -37.11 -1.95
N TYR A 537 12.17 -38.35 -1.48
CA TYR A 537 13.25 -39.28 -1.74
C TYR A 537 12.72 -40.50 -2.49
N LYS A 538 13.32 -40.81 -3.65
CA LYS A 538 12.96 -41.99 -4.44
C LYS A 538 13.57 -43.24 -3.81
N THR A 539 12.74 -44.19 -3.43
CA THR A 539 13.13 -45.52 -2.95
C THR A 539 12.56 -46.60 -3.86
N VAL A 540 13.34 -47.66 -4.10
CA VAL A 540 12.86 -48.86 -4.78
C VAL A 540 12.58 -49.92 -3.72
N GLU A 541 11.31 -50.19 -3.46
CA GLU A 541 10.84 -51.32 -2.64
C GLU A 541 10.10 -52.29 -3.57
N ASP A 542 10.43 -53.58 -3.54
CA ASP A 542 9.76 -54.64 -4.32
C ASP A 542 9.63 -54.38 -5.84
N ASN A 543 10.66 -53.82 -6.47
CA ASN A 543 10.67 -53.39 -7.88
C ASN A 543 9.64 -52.29 -8.25
N ILE A 544 9.08 -51.59 -7.26
CA ILE A 544 8.18 -50.46 -7.45
C ILE A 544 8.88 -49.19 -6.94
N GLU A 545 9.02 -48.19 -7.82
CA GLU A 545 9.48 -46.87 -7.39
C GLU A 545 8.42 -46.20 -6.52
N LYS A 546 8.78 -45.90 -5.27
CA LYS A 546 7.95 -45.15 -4.33
C LYS A 546 8.69 -43.90 -3.85
N ILE A 547 7.96 -42.79 -3.76
CA ILE A 547 8.50 -41.56 -3.17
C ILE A 547 8.11 -41.55 -1.70
N VAL A 548 9.11 -41.47 -0.82
CA VAL A 548 8.93 -41.30 0.63
C VAL A 548 9.51 -39.95 1.05
N ARG A 549 8.93 -39.31 2.06
CA ARG A 549 9.47 -38.08 2.63
C ARG A 549 10.53 -38.40 3.66
N ARG A 550 11.66 -37.70 3.60
CA ARG A 550 12.76 -37.81 4.57
C ARG A 550 13.12 -36.43 5.13
N GLU A 551 13.82 -36.43 6.25
CA GLU A 551 14.45 -35.23 6.81
C GLU A 551 15.51 -34.67 5.85
N ALA A 552 15.81 -33.39 5.99
CA ALA A 552 16.84 -32.73 5.20
C ALA A 552 18.23 -33.07 5.75
N THR A 553 18.91 -33.99 5.07
CA THR A 553 20.30 -34.38 5.30
C THR A 553 21.11 -34.11 4.03
N LYS A 554 22.43 -34.13 4.12
CA LYS A 554 23.32 -34.02 2.96
C LYS A 554 22.88 -34.94 1.82
N ASP A 555 22.71 -36.22 2.09
CA ASP A 555 22.32 -37.22 1.09
C ASP A 555 20.93 -36.97 0.49
N SER A 556 19.95 -36.56 1.30
CA SER A 556 18.59 -36.33 0.81
C SER A 556 18.49 -35.05 -0.03
N ILE A 557 19.22 -33.99 0.34
CA ILE A 557 19.31 -32.75 -0.44
C ILE A 557 20.12 -32.96 -1.73
N GLU A 558 21.23 -33.70 -1.69
CA GLU A 558 21.97 -34.06 -2.91
C GLU A 558 21.11 -34.89 -3.87
N ASN A 559 20.31 -35.83 -3.35
CA ASN A 559 19.35 -36.58 -4.16
C ASN A 559 18.27 -35.67 -4.76
N LEU A 560 17.72 -34.74 -3.96
CA LEU A 560 16.73 -33.77 -4.42
C LEU A 560 17.27 -32.93 -5.58
N LEU A 561 18.54 -32.52 -5.52
CA LEU A 561 19.20 -31.72 -6.55
C LEU A 561 19.77 -32.55 -7.71
N ASN A 562 19.59 -33.88 -7.72
CA ASN A 562 20.22 -34.79 -8.69
C ASN A 562 21.76 -34.59 -8.78
N GLN A 563 22.42 -34.46 -7.63
CA GLN A 563 23.87 -34.23 -7.51
C GLN A 563 24.39 -32.90 -8.12
N LYS A 564 23.51 -31.93 -8.41
CA LYS A 564 23.86 -30.62 -8.99
C LYS A 564 24.17 -29.55 -7.93
N ILE A 565 24.78 -29.93 -6.80
CA ILE A 565 25.12 -28.97 -5.73
C ILE A 565 26.09 -27.87 -6.21
N LYS A 566 27.02 -28.22 -7.13
CA LYS A 566 27.97 -27.26 -7.72
C LYS A 566 27.28 -26.21 -8.60
N GLU A 567 26.25 -26.61 -9.34
CA GLU A 567 25.44 -25.67 -10.14
C GLU A 567 24.70 -24.70 -9.23
N LEU A 568 24.08 -25.21 -8.16
CA LEU A 568 23.37 -24.39 -7.19
C LEU A 568 24.28 -23.35 -6.51
N ILE A 569 25.50 -23.74 -6.10
CA ILE A 569 26.48 -22.82 -5.53
C ILE A 569 26.93 -21.79 -6.57
N ASN A 570 27.14 -22.20 -7.83
CA ASN A 570 27.51 -21.28 -8.90
C ASN A 570 26.41 -20.24 -9.19
N ASP A 571 25.15 -20.67 -9.21
CA ASP A 571 23.99 -19.82 -9.46
C ASP A 571 23.76 -18.78 -8.34
N ASN A 572 24.33 -19.03 -7.16
CA ASN A 572 24.26 -18.14 -5.99
C ASN A 572 25.64 -17.66 -5.54
N ARG A 573 26.67 -17.70 -6.41
CA ARG A 573 28.07 -17.44 -6.02
C ARG A 573 28.35 -16.05 -5.47
N GLU A 574 27.53 -15.07 -5.82
CA GLU A 574 27.64 -13.69 -5.33
C GLU A 574 27.19 -13.58 -3.87
N ASP A 575 26.36 -14.53 -3.42
CA ASP A 575 25.75 -14.58 -2.11
C ASP A 575 26.30 -15.76 -1.31
N LYS A 576 27.23 -15.47 -0.40
CA LYS A 576 27.89 -16.50 0.43
C LYS A 576 26.94 -17.16 1.44
N ASP A 577 25.71 -16.67 1.56
CA ASP A 577 24.68 -17.22 2.45
C ASP A 577 24.44 -18.72 2.20
N ILE A 578 24.51 -19.17 0.95
CA ILE A 578 24.28 -20.58 0.62
C ILE A 578 25.31 -21.51 1.29
N ILE A 579 26.56 -21.06 1.43
CA ILE A 579 27.64 -21.81 2.06
C ILE A 579 27.50 -21.83 3.58
N MET A 580 26.92 -20.77 4.16
CA MET A 580 26.58 -20.73 5.59
C MET A 580 25.33 -21.56 5.90
N PHE A 581 24.42 -21.70 4.93
CA PHE A 581 23.15 -22.38 5.11
C PHE A 581 23.24 -23.91 5.00
N LEU A 582 23.95 -24.43 4.00
CA LEU A 582 24.08 -25.87 3.75
C LEU A 582 24.65 -26.70 4.94
N PRO A 583 25.58 -26.19 5.76
CA PRO A 583 26.06 -26.89 6.96
C PRO A 583 24.94 -27.30 7.94
N HIS A 584 23.80 -26.59 7.96
CA HIS A 584 22.65 -26.97 8.78
C HIS A 584 22.06 -28.35 8.41
N PHE A 585 22.40 -28.90 7.24
CA PHE A 585 21.97 -30.24 6.78
C PHE A 585 23.12 -31.27 6.76
N GLY A 586 24.29 -30.94 7.32
CA GLY A 586 25.43 -31.84 7.40
C GLY A 586 26.38 -31.80 6.19
N PHE A 587 26.32 -30.73 5.38
CA PHE A 587 27.39 -30.45 4.43
C PHE A 587 28.63 -29.95 5.17
N ASP A 588 29.81 -30.36 4.72
CA ASP A 588 31.08 -29.95 5.33
C ASP A 588 31.46 -28.54 4.86
N GLU A 589 31.73 -27.65 5.81
CA GLU A 589 32.05 -26.23 5.53
C GLU A 589 33.31 -26.08 4.67
N LEU A 590 34.32 -26.93 4.89
CA LEU A 590 35.57 -26.90 4.14
C LEU A 590 35.33 -27.35 2.69
N ASP A 591 34.59 -28.45 2.49
CA ASP A 591 34.22 -28.92 1.15
C ASP A 591 33.43 -27.84 0.37
N LEU A 592 32.46 -27.17 1.01
CA LEU A 592 31.70 -26.09 0.38
C LEU A 592 32.58 -24.87 0.03
N ALA A 593 33.48 -24.47 0.93
CA ALA A 593 34.44 -23.39 0.69
C ALA A 593 35.39 -23.72 -0.46
N ILE A 594 35.85 -24.98 -0.56
CA ILE A 594 36.66 -25.47 -1.67
C ILE A 594 35.85 -25.37 -2.97
N ILE A 595 34.59 -25.82 -3.00
CA ILE A 595 33.74 -25.76 -4.19
C ILE A 595 33.57 -24.31 -4.66
N LEU A 596 33.26 -23.37 -3.76
CA LEU A 596 33.16 -21.95 -4.11
C LEU A 596 34.47 -21.42 -4.68
N HIS A 597 35.60 -21.70 -4.03
CA HIS A 597 36.91 -21.24 -4.49
C HIS A 597 37.26 -21.78 -5.89
N CYS A 598 36.89 -23.05 -6.17
CA CYS A 598 37.05 -23.65 -7.49
C CYS A 598 36.22 -22.91 -8.55
N ILE A 599 34.96 -22.58 -8.23
CA ILE A 599 34.06 -21.82 -9.10
C ILE A 599 34.61 -20.41 -9.36
N GLU A 600 35.02 -19.68 -8.31
CA GLU A 600 35.53 -18.30 -8.41
C GLU A 600 36.84 -18.20 -9.20
N LYS A 601 37.74 -19.20 -9.06
CA LYS A 601 39.08 -19.19 -9.68
C LYS A 601 39.18 -20.01 -10.95
N GLY A 602 38.11 -20.71 -11.36
CA GLY A 602 38.14 -21.64 -12.49
C GLY A 602 39.17 -22.75 -12.33
N LYS A 603 39.48 -23.14 -11.08
CA LYS A 603 40.51 -24.15 -10.77
C LYS A 603 39.86 -25.52 -10.50
N PRO A 604 40.51 -26.63 -10.92
CA PRO A 604 40.11 -27.96 -10.48
C PRO A 604 40.23 -28.14 -8.97
N GLU A 605 39.28 -28.87 -8.38
CA GLU A 605 39.21 -29.17 -6.95
C GLU A 605 40.48 -29.84 -6.40
N GLU A 606 41.08 -30.72 -7.19
CA GLU A 606 42.32 -31.41 -6.83
C GLU A 606 43.50 -30.45 -6.64
N ASN A 607 43.55 -29.36 -7.41
CA ASN A 607 44.60 -28.35 -7.28
C ASN A 607 44.41 -27.52 -6.01
N VAL A 608 43.17 -27.14 -5.69
CA VAL A 608 42.85 -26.41 -4.45
C VAL A 608 43.14 -27.28 -3.24
N LYS A 609 42.80 -28.57 -3.27
CA LYS A 609 43.17 -29.53 -2.21
C LYS A 609 44.68 -29.67 -2.05
N LYS A 610 45.46 -29.73 -3.15
CA LYS A 610 46.94 -29.73 -3.09
C LYS A 610 47.51 -28.42 -2.52
N GLU A 611 46.91 -27.27 -2.85
CA GLU A 611 47.29 -25.97 -2.27
C GLU A 611 47.01 -25.95 -0.76
N LEU A 612 45.85 -26.46 -0.31
CA LEU A 612 45.51 -26.61 1.11
C LEU A 612 46.47 -27.55 1.85
N VAL A 613 46.88 -28.67 1.25
CA VAL A 613 47.87 -29.58 1.85
C VAL A 613 49.19 -28.85 2.11
N LYS A 614 49.69 -28.08 1.14
CA LYS A 614 50.89 -27.26 1.33
C LYS A 614 50.70 -26.24 2.46
N LEU A 615 49.53 -25.63 2.56
CA LEU A 615 49.23 -24.66 3.60
C LEU A 615 49.16 -25.32 4.99
N VAL A 616 48.59 -26.51 5.09
CA VAL A 616 48.59 -27.33 6.31
C VAL A 616 50.01 -27.73 6.71
N ASP A 617 50.87 -28.07 5.76
CA ASP A 617 52.28 -28.37 6.04
C ASP A 617 53.03 -27.14 6.57
N VAL A 618 52.80 -25.96 5.98
CA VAL A 618 53.34 -24.69 6.52
C VAL A 618 52.80 -24.40 7.93
N LEU A 619 51.52 -24.68 8.19
CA LEU A 619 50.92 -24.49 9.52
C LEU A 619 51.50 -25.43 10.58
N LYS A 620 51.98 -26.63 10.20
CA LYS A 620 52.71 -27.52 11.12
C LYS A 620 54.04 -26.91 11.55
N ASP A 621 54.75 -26.30 10.60
CA ASP A 621 56.06 -25.67 10.85
C ASP A 621 55.91 -24.32 11.55
N VAL A 622 54.75 -23.67 11.40
CA VAL A 622 54.49 -22.32 11.92
C VAL A 622 53.09 -22.23 12.58
N PRO A 623 52.88 -22.90 13.72
CA PRO A 623 51.54 -23.08 14.32
C PRO A 623 50.88 -21.78 14.80
N TYR A 624 51.66 -20.74 15.08
CA TYR A 624 51.15 -19.43 15.51
C TYR A 624 50.49 -18.62 14.38
N ILE A 625 50.65 -19.01 13.11
CA ILE A 625 49.92 -18.38 11.99
C ILE A 625 48.41 -18.50 12.21
N PHE A 626 47.94 -19.65 12.71
CA PHE A 626 46.52 -19.86 12.95
C PHE A 626 45.95 -18.89 14.00
N ASP A 627 46.69 -18.66 15.09
CA ASP A 627 46.35 -17.69 16.12
C ASP A 627 46.41 -16.24 15.59
N MET A 628 47.40 -15.92 14.75
CA MET A 628 47.49 -14.60 14.10
C MET A 628 46.33 -14.33 13.15
N VAL A 629 45.97 -15.29 12.29
CA VAL A 629 44.84 -15.19 11.36
C VAL A 629 43.52 -15.09 12.13
N SER A 630 43.36 -15.87 13.21
CA SER A 630 42.14 -15.85 14.03
C SER A 630 41.93 -14.52 14.77
N ARG A 631 43.01 -13.83 15.15
CA ARG A 631 42.94 -12.54 15.85
C ARG A 631 42.72 -11.35 14.92
N ASN A 632 43.36 -11.34 13.76
CA ASN A 632 43.24 -10.23 12.80
C ASN A 632 43.58 -10.68 11.36
N PRO A 633 42.58 -11.17 10.60
CA PRO A 633 42.77 -11.68 9.25
C PRO A 633 43.32 -10.62 8.27
N ASP A 634 42.86 -9.38 8.40
CA ASP A 634 43.24 -8.29 7.49
C ASP A 634 44.70 -7.88 7.71
N ALA A 635 45.13 -7.76 8.96
CA ALA A 635 46.53 -7.47 9.28
C ALA A 635 47.49 -8.57 8.79
N PHE A 636 47.04 -9.84 8.82
CA PHE A 636 47.81 -10.95 8.27
C PHE A 636 47.91 -10.85 6.74
N LYS A 637 46.81 -10.53 6.06
CA LYS A 637 46.79 -10.31 4.60
C LYS A 637 47.76 -9.20 4.19
N ASP A 638 47.71 -8.05 4.84
CA ASP A 638 48.62 -6.92 4.59
C ASP A 638 50.09 -7.29 4.82
N ALA A 639 50.38 -8.08 5.86
CA ALA A 639 51.74 -8.55 6.14
C ALA A 639 52.26 -9.49 5.06
N MET A 640 51.40 -10.39 4.55
CA MET A 640 51.74 -11.31 3.47
C MET A 640 51.97 -10.59 2.15
N GLU A 641 51.18 -9.56 1.84
CA GLU A 641 51.40 -8.72 0.66
C GLU A 641 52.75 -7.99 0.73
N LYS A 642 53.10 -7.39 1.88
CA LYS A 642 54.40 -6.74 2.08
C LYS A 642 55.59 -7.72 2.00
N LEU A 643 55.43 -8.93 2.50
CA LEU A 643 56.46 -9.96 2.41
C LEU A 643 56.72 -10.36 0.96
N LYS A 644 55.64 -10.50 0.16
CA LYS A 644 55.73 -10.80 -1.27
C LYS A 644 56.49 -9.71 -2.01
N GLU A 645 56.15 -8.43 -1.78
CA GLU A 645 56.86 -7.30 -2.37
C GLU A 645 58.35 -7.30 -2.02
N ARG A 646 58.69 -7.63 -0.78
CA ARG A 646 60.09 -7.72 -0.32
C ARG A 646 60.86 -8.84 -1.02
N LEU A 647 60.28 -10.04 -1.12
CA LEU A 647 60.91 -11.19 -1.78
C LEU A 647 61.15 -10.93 -3.28
N ASP A 648 60.19 -10.30 -3.95
CA ASP A 648 60.32 -9.94 -5.37
C ASP A 648 61.46 -8.90 -5.58
N SER A 649 61.68 -8.01 -4.61
CA SER A 649 62.73 -6.98 -4.67
C SER A 649 64.17 -7.51 -4.42
N GLU A 650 64.35 -8.53 -3.57
CA GLU A 650 65.67 -9.08 -3.23
C GLU A 650 66.32 -9.80 -4.42
N LYS A 651 65.52 -10.50 -5.24
CA LYS A 651 66.00 -11.18 -6.45
C LYS A 651 66.63 -10.21 -7.44
N ILE A 652 65.99 -9.06 -7.65
CA ILE A 652 66.47 -8.00 -8.56
C ILE A 652 67.77 -7.38 -8.05
N LYS A 653 67.90 -7.20 -6.73
CA LYS A 653 69.11 -6.64 -6.11
C LYS A 653 70.33 -7.54 -6.30
N ASN A 654 70.18 -8.84 -6.04
CA ASN A 654 71.27 -9.82 -6.19
C ASN A 654 71.73 -9.95 -7.65
N GLU A 655 70.80 -9.91 -8.60
CA GLU A 655 71.14 -9.93 -10.03
C GLU A 655 71.99 -8.72 -10.45
N ASN A 656 71.64 -7.51 -10.00
CA ASN A 656 72.36 -6.30 -10.37
C ASN A 656 73.76 -6.22 -9.75
N GLU A 657 73.94 -6.70 -8.52
CA GLU A 657 75.27 -6.74 -7.87
C GLU A 657 76.22 -7.68 -8.62
N LYS A 658 75.74 -8.85 -9.06
CA LYS A 658 76.52 -9.80 -9.85
C LYS A 658 76.96 -9.20 -11.19
N ILE A 659 76.05 -8.49 -11.87
CA ILE A 659 76.36 -7.81 -13.14
C ILE A 659 77.47 -6.76 -12.95
N GLY A 660 77.38 -5.92 -11.91
CA GLY A 660 78.38 -4.88 -11.62
C GLY A 660 79.80 -5.45 -11.47
N LYS A 661 79.95 -6.45 -10.59
CA LYS A 661 81.22 -7.15 -10.35
C LYS A 661 81.83 -7.76 -11.62
N ASN A 662 80.99 -8.30 -12.51
CA ASN A 662 81.46 -8.90 -13.76
C ASN A 662 81.98 -7.83 -14.74
N VAL A 663 81.34 -6.65 -14.81
CA VAL A 663 81.83 -5.54 -15.63
C VAL A 663 83.16 -5.01 -15.09
N GLU A 664 83.27 -4.81 -13.78
CA GLU A 664 84.53 -4.39 -13.12
C GLU A 664 85.69 -5.32 -13.46
N LYS A 665 85.48 -6.64 -13.39
CA LYS A 665 86.50 -7.65 -13.77
C LYS A 665 86.93 -7.55 -15.24
N ILE A 666 85.99 -7.33 -16.15
CA ILE A 666 86.27 -7.17 -17.58
C ILE A 666 87.13 -5.91 -17.81
N ILE A 667 86.76 -4.79 -17.18
CA ILE A 667 87.52 -3.54 -17.27
C ILE A 667 88.92 -3.69 -16.68
N ALA A 668 89.06 -4.34 -15.53
CA ALA A 668 90.37 -4.62 -14.93
C ALA A 668 91.26 -5.42 -15.89
N ARG A 669 90.72 -6.46 -16.55
CA ARG A 669 91.46 -7.26 -17.54
C ARG A 669 91.83 -6.46 -18.79
N ILE A 670 90.94 -5.61 -19.29
CA ILE A 670 91.23 -4.71 -20.43
C ILE A 670 92.41 -3.80 -20.08
N LEU A 671 92.36 -3.17 -18.90
CA LEU A 671 93.41 -2.25 -18.46
C LEU A 671 94.74 -2.99 -18.26
N GLN A 672 94.74 -4.12 -17.55
CA GLN A 672 95.95 -4.93 -17.35
C GLN A 672 96.57 -5.35 -18.69
N ASN A 673 95.78 -5.82 -19.65
CA ASN A 673 96.30 -6.24 -20.96
C ASN A 673 96.92 -5.09 -21.75
N ILE A 674 96.36 -3.89 -21.68
CA ILE A 674 96.81 -2.72 -22.48
C ILE A 674 97.96 -1.98 -21.80
N LEU A 675 97.97 -1.92 -20.47
CA LEU A 675 98.85 -1.07 -19.69
C LEU A 675 100.11 -1.78 -19.17
N LYS A 676 100.09 -3.12 -19.08
CA LYS A 676 101.24 -3.90 -18.59
C LYS A 676 102.51 -3.65 -19.41
N ASP A 677 102.41 -3.65 -20.73
CA ASP A 677 103.56 -3.42 -21.62
C ASP A 677 103.99 -1.94 -21.68
N LYS A 678 103.27 -1.05 -20.97
CA LYS A 678 103.53 0.39 -20.88
C LYS A 678 104.06 0.81 -19.51
N GLY A 679 104.39 -0.14 -18.63
CA GLY A 679 104.91 0.13 -17.29
C GLY A 679 103.85 0.71 -16.35
N PHE A 680 102.63 0.15 -16.36
CA PHE A 680 101.56 0.54 -15.43
C PHE A 680 100.90 -0.70 -14.80
N ALA A 681 100.63 -0.63 -13.50
CA ALA A 681 99.92 -1.65 -12.72
C ALA A 681 98.48 -1.20 -12.42
N VAL A 682 97.52 -2.14 -12.44
CA VAL A 682 96.11 -1.89 -12.13
C VAL A 682 95.69 -2.70 -10.91
N ASN A 683 95.27 -2.01 -9.86
CA ASN A 683 94.82 -2.57 -8.58
C ASN A 683 93.30 -2.41 -8.42
N ILE A 684 92.65 -3.41 -7.81
CA ILE A 684 91.22 -3.35 -7.47
C ILE A 684 91.07 -2.65 -6.12
N MET A 685 90.15 -1.68 -6.05
CA MET A 685 89.82 -0.94 -4.84
C MET A 685 88.42 -1.34 -4.33
N TYR A 686 88.26 -1.37 -3.01
CA TYR A 686 86.99 -1.73 -2.35
C TYR A 686 86.26 -0.53 -1.74
N SER A 687 86.82 0.68 -1.87
CA SER A 687 86.24 1.91 -1.30
C SER A 687 86.68 3.13 -2.10
N GLY A 688 85.72 3.98 -2.48
CA GLY A 688 85.97 5.28 -3.13
C GLY A 688 86.11 5.25 -4.65
N ALA A 689 86.69 4.19 -5.21
CA ALA A 689 86.74 3.86 -6.64
C ALA A 689 86.78 2.33 -6.78
N ASP A 690 86.62 1.80 -8.00
CA ASP A 690 86.70 0.35 -8.25
C ASP A 690 88.10 -0.09 -8.66
N LEU A 691 88.86 0.77 -9.37
CA LEU A 691 90.20 0.46 -9.87
C LEU A 691 91.16 1.65 -9.67
N GLU A 692 92.44 1.35 -9.45
CA GLU A 692 93.54 2.30 -9.33
C GLU A 692 94.67 1.92 -10.30
N ILE A 693 95.14 2.89 -11.09
CA ILE A 693 96.15 2.70 -12.14
C ILE A 693 97.42 3.47 -11.72
N TRP A 694 98.50 2.74 -11.50
CA TRP A 694 99.81 3.25 -11.07
C TRP A 694 100.86 3.06 -12.15
N PRO A 695 101.84 3.96 -12.32
CA PRO A 695 103.08 3.63 -13.02
C PRO A 695 103.85 2.55 -12.24
N GLU A 696 104.43 1.57 -12.92
CA GLU A 696 105.37 0.61 -12.31
C GLU A 696 106.71 1.32 -12.03
N ASP A 697 107.17 1.27 -10.78
CA ASP A 697 108.44 1.87 -10.33
C ASP A 697 109.63 1.15 -10.98
N GLU A 698 110.22 1.73 -12.04
CA GLU A 698 111.61 1.44 -12.43
C GLU A 698 112.56 2.31 -11.59
N GLY A 699 113.50 1.67 -10.90
CA GLY A 699 114.32 2.26 -9.83
C GLY A 699 115.05 3.57 -10.16
N TRP A 700 114.99 4.50 -9.19
CA TRP A 700 115.85 5.66 -8.89
C TRP A 700 116.99 6.02 -9.88
N ASP A 701 117.00 7.27 -10.40
CA ASP A 701 117.79 8.39 -9.85
C ASP A 701 117.47 9.77 -10.49
N SER A 702 117.52 10.83 -9.68
CA SER A 702 117.62 12.28 -10.01
C SER A 702 116.48 13.01 -10.75
N GLY A 703 115.44 13.41 -10.00
CA GLY A 703 114.52 14.51 -10.36
C GLY A 703 113.06 14.23 -9.99
N ARG A 704 112.52 14.89 -8.95
CA ARG A 704 111.11 14.72 -8.51
C ARG A 704 110.14 15.13 -9.61
N ILE A 705 109.58 14.15 -10.32
CA ILE A 705 108.31 14.25 -11.01
C ILE A 705 107.36 13.33 -10.23
N GLU A 706 106.49 13.90 -9.39
CA GLU A 706 105.38 13.14 -8.78
C GLU A 706 104.37 12.82 -9.89
N ILE A 707 104.29 11.57 -10.30
CA ILE A 707 103.20 11.08 -11.14
C ILE A 707 102.12 10.54 -10.20
N GLU A 708 100.94 11.16 -10.22
CA GLU A 708 99.79 10.70 -9.44
C GLU A 708 99.03 9.57 -10.16
N PRO A 709 98.49 8.59 -9.42
CA PRO A 709 97.72 7.48 -10.00
C PRO A 709 96.33 7.92 -10.48
N TYR A 710 95.78 7.23 -11.48
CA TYR A 710 94.40 7.39 -11.90
C TYR A 710 93.45 6.45 -11.13
N PHE A 711 92.28 6.96 -10.75
CA PHE A 711 91.21 6.22 -10.08
C PHE A 711 90.04 6.08 -11.04
N LEU A 712 89.51 4.87 -11.21
CA LEU A 712 88.42 4.57 -12.12
C LEU A 712 87.25 3.94 -11.38
N GLU A 713 86.08 4.54 -11.51
CA GLU A 713 84.81 4.03 -11.01
C GLU A 713 83.97 3.50 -12.17
N VAL A 714 83.55 2.25 -12.12
CA VAL A 714 82.85 1.52 -13.18
C VAL A 714 81.36 1.46 -12.87
N LYS A 715 80.53 1.99 -13.77
CA LYS A 715 79.06 1.98 -13.64
C LYS A 715 78.41 1.26 -14.82
N PHE A 716 77.75 0.15 -14.56
CA PHE A 716 76.88 -0.49 -15.55
C PHE A 716 75.47 0.11 -15.51
N THR A 717 74.87 0.40 -16.67
CA THR A 717 73.51 0.97 -16.72
C THR A 717 72.70 0.53 -17.92
N SER A 718 71.38 0.38 -17.72
CA SER A 718 70.40 0.28 -18.82
C SER A 718 69.55 1.54 -18.94
N THR A 719 69.91 2.61 -18.23
CA THR A 719 69.12 3.84 -18.12
C THR A 719 69.96 5.06 -18.47
N LYS A 720 69.31 6.22 -18.57
CA LYS A 720 69.97 7.50 -18.92
C LYS A 720 70.65 8.19 -17.73
N ARG A 721 70.86 7.48 -16.61
CA ARG A 721 71.55 8.00 -15.42
C ARG A 721 72.35 6.89 -14.72
N VAL A 722 73.40 7.28 -14.02
CA VAL A 722 74.18 6.41 -13.12
C VAL A 722 74.37 7.10 -11.79
N ARG A 723 74.55 6.33 -10.71
CA ARG A 723 74.68 6.88 -9.37
C ARG A 723 76.11 6.78 -8.86
N LEU A 724 76.67 7.90 -8.42
CA LEU A 724 77.82 7.94 -7.52
C LEU A 724 77.34 7.93 -6.08
N SER A 725 77.98 7.14 -5.22
CA SER A 725 77.77 7.23 -3.77
C SER A 725 78.45 8.49 -3.19
N ASN A 726 78.11 8.86 -1.96
CA ASN A 726 78.78 9.97 -1.27
C ASN A 726 80.30 9.75 -1.17
N ALA A 727 80.73 8.54 -0.81
CA ALA A 727 82.15 8.19 -0.72
C ALA A 727 82.89 8.33 -2.06
N GLN A 728 82.25 7.93 -3.16
CA GLN A 728 82.82 8.06 -4.51
C GLN A 728 82.94 9.53 -4.93
N ALA A 729 81.91 10.34 -4.64
CA ALA A 729 81.94 11.77 -4.92
C ALA A 729 83.02 12.51 -4.11
N GLU A 730 83.21 12.17 -2.84
CA GLU A 730 84.28 12.73 -2.00
C GLU A 730 85.67 12.39 -2.53
N VAL A 731 85.89 11.13 -2.95
CA VAL A 731 87.17 10.71 -3.53
C VAL A 731 87.41 11.37 -4.88
N ALA A 732 86.36 11.53 -5.70
CA ALA A 732 86.45 12.27 -6.95
C ALA A 732 86.89 13.72 -6.74
N LEU A 733 86.30 14.42 -5.76
CA LEU A 733 86.70 15.79 -5.40
C LEU A 733 88.15 15.86 -4.91
N LYS A 734 88.57 14.90 -4.09
CA LYS A 734 89.94 14.87 -3.53
C LYS A 734 91.01 14.57 -4.58
N LYS A 735 90.73 13.68 -5.53
CA LYS A 735 91.68 13.23 -6.56
C LYS A 735 91.62 14.04 -7.86
N GLY A 736 90.65 14.93 -7.99
CA GLY A 736 90.57 15.90 -9.06
C GLY A 736 90.57 15.27 -10.45
N LYS A 737 91.50 15.71 -11.30
CA LYS A 737 91.62 15.26 -12.70
C LYS A 737 91.99 13.79 -12.85
N ASN A 738 92.49 13.17 -11.78
CA ASN A 738 92.92 11.78 -11.78
C ASN A 738 91.77 10.81 -11.42
N TYR A 739 90.56 11.30 -11.11
CA TYR A 739 89.38 10.45 -10.91
C TYR A 739 88.47 10.43 -12.14
N LEU A 740 88.12 9.23 -12.58
CA LEU A 740 87.39 8.96 -13.80
C LEU A 740 86.16 8.10 -13.50
N VAL A 741 85.06 8.35 -14.20
CA VAL A 741 83.89 7.47 -14.17
C VAL A 741 83.75 6.80 -15.52
N LEU A 742 83.83 5.47 -15.55
CA LEU A 742 83.56 4.66 -16.72
C LEU A 742 82.12 4.17 -16.69
N VAL A 743 81.30 4.62 -17.63
CA VAL A 743 79.94 4.13 -17.79
C VAL A 743 79.90 3.07 -18.89
N VAL A 744 79.41 1.88 -18.57
CA VAL A 744 79.17 0.80 -19.53
C VAL A 744 77.67 0.68 -19.75
N GLU A 745 77.22 1.00 -20.97
CA GLU A 745 75.81 0.93 -21.33
C GLU A 745 75.41 -0.50 -21.72
N ASN A 746 74.22 -0.92 -21.28
CA ASN A 746 73.63 -2.18 -21.66
C ASN A 746 73.12 -2.10 -23.11
N SER A 747 73.88 -2.66 -24.04
CA SER A 747 73.47 -2.89 -25.42
C SER A 747 73.75 -4.35 -25.81
N ASN A 748 73.25 -4.81 -26.96
CA ASN A 748 73.55 -6.15 -27.50
C ASN A 748 73.34 -7.31 -26.49
N ASN A 749 72.30 -7.19 -25.66
CA ASN A 749 71.97 -8.14 -24.61
C ASN A 749 73.09 -8.38 -23.56
N LEU A 750 73.97 -7.38 -23.38
CA LEU A 750 75.13 -7.46 -22.48
C LEU A 750 74.72 -7.80 -21.04
N LYS A 751 73.60 -7.26 -20.55
CA LYS A 751 73.06 -7.59 -19.21
C LYS A 751 72.84 -9.08 -19.00
N GLU A 752 72.19 -9.78 -19.94
CA GLU A 752 71.93 -11.22 -19.80
C GLU A 752 73.22 -12.04 -19.94
N ARG A 753 74.14 -11.61 -20.81
CA ARG A 753 75.47 -12.25 -20.95
C ARG A 753 76.29 -12.12 -19.66
N LEU A 754 76.23 -10.97 -18.99
CA LEU A 754 76.92 -10.72 -17.72
C LEU A 754 76.28 -11.47 -16.55
N LYS A 755 74.95 -11.70 -16.53
CA LYS A 755 74.28 -12.47 -15.47
C LYS A 755 74.75 -13.92 -15.40
N GLY A 756 74.97 -14.55 -16.56
CA GLY A 756 75.37 -15.95 -16.70
C GLY A 756 76.88 -16.19 -16.76
N MET A 757 77.69 -15.15 -16.66
CA MET A 757 79.13 -15.23 -16.85
C MET A 757 79.83 -15.94 -15.68
N ASP A 758 80.72 -16.88 -16.03
CA ASP A 758 81.65 -17.54 -15.11
C ASP A 758 82.96 -16.75 -15.01
N GLU A 759 83.48 -16.59 -13.79
CA GLU A 759 84.57 -15.68 -13.44
C GLU A 759 85.89 -16.03 -14.16
N ASN A 760 86.04 -17.29 -14.59
CA ASN A 760 87.26 -17.80 -15.22
C ASN A 760 87.25 -17.73 -16.76
N SER A 761 86.15 -17.25 -17.39
CA SER A 761 85.98 -17.29 -18.86
C SER A 761 85.54 -15.94 -19.44
N ILE A 762 86.42 -14.94 -19.39
CA ILE A 762 86.22 -13.68 -20.09
C ILE A 762 86.56 -13.88 -21.58
N SER A 763 85.55 -13.88 -22.46
CA SER A 763 85.78 -13.99 -23.92
C SER A 763 86.09 -12.64 -24.56
N ASP A 764 86.86 -12.66 -25.65
CA ASP A 764 87.22 -11.45 -26.42
C ASP A 764 85.99 -10.75 -27.01
N ASP A 765 84.95 -11.50 -27.37
CA ASP A 765 83.66 -10.96 -27.83
C ASP A 765 83.00 -10.08 -26.76
N ILE A 766 83.01 -10.53 -25.49
CA ILE A 766 82.43 -9.76 -24.39
C ILE A 766 83.28 -8.53 -24.09
N ILE A 767 84.61 -8.67 -24.14
CA ILE A 767 85.55 -7.54 -24.00
C ILE A 767 85.26 -6.47 -25.06
N ASN A 768 85.13 -6.86 -26.34
CA ASN A 768 84.87 -5.91 -27.42
C ASN A 768 83.54 -5.18 -27.22
N ILE A 769 82.48 -5.90 -26.84
CA ILE A 769 81.17 -5.29 -26.55
C ILE A 769 81.27 -4.32 -25.37
N VAL A 770 81.96 -4.68 -24.29
CA VAL A 770 82.16 -3.79 -23.14
C VAL A 770 82.95 -2.55 -23.56
N VAL A 771 84.01 -2.69 -24.37
CA VAL A 771 84.79 -1.57 -24.89
C VAL A 771 83.92 -0.64 -25.73
N GLU A 772 83.23 -1.16 -26.76
CA GLU A 772 82.38 -0.37 -27.67
C GLU A 772 81.30 0.44 -26.93
N ASN A 773 80.78 -0.12 -25.83
CA ASN A 773 79.70 0.47 -25.04
C ASN A 773 80.17 1.17 -23.77
N SER A 774 81.49 1.26 -23.58
CA SER A 774 82.09 2.02 -22.48
C SER A 774 82.25 3.49 -22.86
N LYS A 775 82.10 4.37 -21.88
CA LYS A 775 82.25 5.82 -22.03
C LYS A 775 82.94 6.39 -20.81
N VAL A 776 84.11 6.99 -21.02
CA VAL A 776 84.90 7.65 -19.97
C VAL A 776 84.37 9.07 -19.75
N VAL A 777 84.10 9.40 -18.49
CA VAL A 777 83.81 10.76 -18.01
C VAL A 777 85.03 11.29 -17.28
N GLU A 778 85.70 12.26 -17.92
CA GLU A 778 86.79 13.02 -17.33
C GLU A 778 86.25 14.24 -16.55
N GLU A 779 87.07 14.79 -15.65
CA GLU A 779 86.81 16.04 -14.92
C GLU A 779 85.49 16.08 -14.13
N ILE A 780 85.01 14.92 -13.66
CA ILE A 780 83.77 14.82 -12.88
C ILE A 780 83.81 15.69 -11.59
N HIS A 781 84.98 15.85 -10.99
CA HIS A 781 85.21 16.73 -9.84
C HIS A 781 84.80 18.18 -10.13
N THR A 782 85.11 18.73 -11.31
CA THR A 782 84.72 20.11 -11.67
C THR A 782 83.21 20.27 -11.73
N ARG A 783 82.48 19.21 -12.10
CA ARG A 783 81.02 19.20 -12.16
C ARG A 783 80.41 19.10 -10.77
N LEU A 784 81.02 18.29 -9.89
CA LEU A 784 80.65 18.20 -8.48
C LEU A 784 80.95 19.51 -7.73
N GLU A 785 82.10 20.15 -7.96
CA GLU A 785 82.49 21.45 -7.38
C GLU A 785 81.56 22.58 -7.83
N LYS A 786 81.28 22.68 -9.15
CA LYS A 786 80.34 23.67 -9.69
C LYS A 786 78.95 23.51 -9.06
N PHE A 787 78.51 22.27 -8.84
CA PHE A 787 77.25 21.98 -8.18
C PHE A 787 77.26 22.35 -6.69
N GLN A 788 78.38 22.16 -5.99
CA GLN A 788 78.53 22.58 -4.58
C GLN A 788 78.59 24.10 -4.39
N ILE A 789 79.13 24.84 -5.38
CA ILE A 789 79.36 26.30 -5.28
C ILE A 789 78.18 27.13 -5.84
N GLN A 790 77.44 26.64 -6.84
CA GLN A 790 76.36 27.41 -7.49
C GLN A 790 75.00 26.68 -7.36
N SER A 791 74.10 27.21 -6.53
CA SER A 791 72.70 26.73 -6.40
C SER A 791 71.80 27.21 -7.55
N THR A 792 72.16 26.92 -8.80
CA THR A 792 71.34 27.34 -9.96
C THR A 792 70.79 26.16 -10.77
N ASP A 793 69.46 26.19 -10.89
CA ASP A 793 68.57 25.48 -11.81
C ASP A 793 68.83 23.98 -12.07
N LYS A 794 68.17 23.13 -11.27
CA LYS A 794 68.19 21.66 -11.35
C LYS A 794 67.84 21.10 -12.74
N ARG A 795 67.18 21.87 -13.62
CA ARG A 795 66.71 21.39 -14.93
C ARG A 795 67.76 21.42 -16.05
N LYS A 796 68.92 22.03 -15.83
CA LYS A 796 70.04 22.03 -16.80
C LYS A 796 71.32 21.36 -16.27
N SER A 797 71.35 20.93 -15.01
CA SER A 797 72.54 20.33 -14.40
C SER A 797 72.84 18.94 -14.96
N ASP A 798 74.12 18.66 -15.16
CA ASP A 798 74.65 17.37 -15.59
C ASP A 798 74.65 16.31 -14.47
N ILE A 799 74.47 16.76 -13.23
CA ILE A 799 74.47 15.98 -11.99
C ILE A 799 73.29 16.41 -11.10
N GLU A 800 72.65 15.47 -10.40
CA GLU A 800 71.58 15.74 -9.43
C GLU A 800 71.85 15.03 -8.08
N PRO A 801 71.64 15.67 -6.93
CA PRO A 801 71.85 15.05 -5.62
C PRO A 801 70.73 14.05 -5.30
N ASP A 802 71.10 12.95 -4.65
CA ASP A 802 70.24 11.88 -4.15
C ASP A 802 70.48 11.70 -2.64
N ILE A 803 69.53 11.10 -1.92
CA ILE A 803 69.58 10.92 -0.44
C ILE A 803 70.89 10.25 0.02
N HIS A 804 71.51 9.42 -0.83
CA HIS A 804 72.85 8.87 -0.54
C HIS A 804 73.82 8.98 -1.73
N GLY A 805 73.88 10.12 -2.41
CA GLY A 805 74.85 10.30 -3.48
C GLY A 805 74.47 11.34 -4.53
N TYR A 806 74.90 11.06 -5.77
CA TYR A 806 74.66 11.93 -6.92
C TYR A 806 74.30 11.10 -8.16
N TRP A 807 73.24 11.46 -8.85
CA TRP A 807 72.90 10.98 -10.18
C TRP A 807 73.67 11.75 -11.24
N ILE A 808 74.49 11.05 -12.02
CA ILE A 808 75.12 11.55 -13.24
C ILE A 808 74.19 11.25 -14.42
N TYR A 809 73.91 12.24 -15.28
CA TYR A 809 73.06 12.06 -16.45
C TYR A 809 73.82 11.73 -17.73
N GLN A 810 73.17 10.97 -18.63
CA GLN A 810 73.77 10.43 -19.87
C GLN A 810 74.50 11.46 -20.73
N LYS A 811 74.03 12.71 -20.73
CA LYS A 811 74.66 13.81 -21.45
C LYS A 811 76.14 14.02 -21.12
N LEU A 812 76.63 13.57 -19.95
CA LEU A 812 78.05 13.64 -19.59
C LEU A 812 78.94 12.60 -20.28
N TRP A 813 78.41 11.43 -20.62
CA TRP A 813 79.21 10.34 -21.19
C TRP A 813 78.80 9.95 -22.60
N LYS A 814 77.61 10.35 -23.10
CA LYS A 814 77.09 9.94 -24.41
C LYS A 814 78.08 10.18 -25.56
N ASN A 815 78.80 11.29 -25.51
CA ASN A 815 79.81 11.69 -26.50
C ASN A 815 81.25 11.46 -26.00
N GLY A 816 81.42 10.75 -24.89
CA GLY A 816 82.71 10.40 -24.33
C GLY A 816 83.43 9.36 -25.18
N LYS A 817 84.75 9.32 -25.01
CA LYS A 817 85.60 8.29 -25.60
C LYS A 817 85.32 6.96 -24.93
N ASN A 818 85.43 5.87 -25.69
CA ASN A 818 85.47 4.56 -25.06
C ASN A 818 86.79 4.35 -24.30
N ILE A 819 86.86 3.32 -23.45
CA ILE A 819 88.03 3.08 -22.61
C ILE A 819 89.32 2.89 -23.43
N ARG A 820 89.25 2.24 -24.60
CA ARG A 820 90.42 2.01 -25.47
C ARG A 820 90.90 3.30 -26.11
N GLU A 821 90.00 4.08 -26.71
CA GLU A 821 90.29 5.39 -27.30
C GLU A 821 90.89 6.36 -26.27
N TRP A 822 90.40 6.30 -25.03
CA TRP A 822 90.93 7.09 -23.94
C TRP A 822 92.35 6.66 -23.54
N LEU A 823 92.59 5.35 -23.40
CA LEU A 823 93.93 4.81 -23.10
C LEU A 823 94.93 5.17 -24.20
N GLU A 824 94.55 5.05 -25.47
CA GLU A 824 95.38 5.44 -26.63
C GLU A 824 95.76 6.92 -26.60
N GLN A 825 94.81 7.78 -26.23
CA GLN A 825 95.08 9.22 -26.14
C GLN A 825 96.03 9.55 -24.99
N LYS A 826 95.83 8.95 -23.80
CA LYS A 826 96.58 9.32 -22.58
C LYS A 826 97.96 8.67 -22.50
N PHE A 827 98.09 7.45 -23.01
CA PHE A 827 99.29 6.62 -22.87
C PHE A 827 99.92 6.23 -24.23
N GLY A 828 99.57 6.93 -25.32
CA GLY A 828 100.08 6.68 -26.69
C GLY A 828 99.41 5.49 -27.39
N LYS A 829 99.66 5.31 -28.70
CA LYS A 829 99.02 4.24 -29.53
C LYS A 829 99.08 2.88 -28.82
N VAL A 830 97.94 2.20 -28.80
CA VAL A 830 97.71 0.83 -28.29
C VAL A 830 97.82 -0.14 -29.46
#